data_AF-A0A9Q1C3G0-F1
#
_entry.id   AF-A0A9Q1C3G0-F1
#
_cell.length_a   1.000
_cell.length_b   1.000
_cell.length_c   1.000
_cell.angle_alpha   90.00
_cell.angle_beta   90.00
_cell.angle_gamma   90.00
#
_symmetry.space_group_name_H-M   'P 1'
#
loop_
_entity.id
_entity.type
_entity.pdbx_description
1 polymer ?
#
loop_
_entity_poly.entity_id
_entity_poly.type
_entity_poly.pdbx_seq_one_letter_code
_entity_poly.pdbx_strand_id
1 'polypeptide(L)'
;MSSKQKAKKKKGGAGRAERARIQKELWAFNQTVEHGFPNKPSALGYDPQLRLMAIGTSNGVLKVYGKPGVEFIGCHQNAVPVTKLFFLPGQGRIVSWLSDNTLHLWEINDKDDNSILEEVQNCPMEGKLKKVSVCCLSMDATVFYVGTESGNIFMLDIAKFESDNERIIYQDVVMQNVPDDYKVNPGPVEAICQHPTDPEKLLIGYNRGLIVIWDSKELQVDATFVCNQQLESLCWRRDGAMFSSSHSDGSYTLWDVENMTPAKDSTVPYAREFLQGVKKAGVKFSRLFALRENGNNKMLAEITRYAVDDMQFTKSHKDSSYIIMNVDETNAPFTDPIVPYGPFPCKAIPKFLLLTSAEGDFNIFSGAMPRASFGDHNVVNVFQEDSHHVAFDFTSKIIDFFVMCSGGPADEYDKPHTVGVLCEEELVFIDLTSEGWPCHSLPYLSSLHASSITSSCQVSNVPSDIYEQIVSAGEHQMMNVVSRREWPLDGGQNLADAPVSRDLLLTGHEDGSLKFWDCSSTALRFLYKLSTANILETDVDVNGTGEDEEEWPPFRKAGLFDPFSDDPRLGITQIVMCPLTGMLVLGGSAGQVMCFQLADKEMVRRVESFNCRIVGEVDGFIWKGHGPLDVKSEPVRQDPGFHCECVAQAWPPAGITAMAFQSLWGVGAFGTSHGFAVFDSMQHKPIFSQCTLNPNDLSATGEAIQRKKSLKKSLRASIRRLRKGRQKADDKTRRAPEGGDVPPAERRVEARSSSSETMVSLVRCLYFANSFIRDGNTPSASLWVGTNSGIIYVFTLDIPVGENRVMGSVLADIAKEVKLKHGAPVVSMAVVDGDSNPIPDPIEIKHQRAKPPTPTGHQLIVCSEEQFKAFSMPNLKPLRKVKLTAQDGSKVRKVAFVNFRNKSGNISENAIVCCTNLGEIAIFGIDHLKKDFSYPLLSQANVAGIMSLVFTSRGEGFYLLSPSEFSRFSISTRNITEPQCVINISSARDGSMENRIADVHHQGKTSRPTANGDAGGEEDKEQTVEELVNEVDELLAKSGINVSIEGDTEENIDMANITIDEVREFEKTERHEIDGGYMVSSERTTMQMQKTTHTESRTSEHNGVEELEELQIQE
;
A
#
# COMPACT_ATOMS: atom_id res chain seq x y z
N MET A 1 27.41 62.98 11.53
CA MET A 1 26.70 61.73 11.93
C MET A 1 26.70 60.65 10.83
N SER A 2 26.43 60.99 9.56
CA SER A 2 26.37 60.06 8.39
C SER A 2 27.40 58.91 8.37
N SER A 3 28.67 59.18 8.66
CA SER A 3 29.74 58.16 8.67
C SER A 3 29.49 57.01 9.66
N LYS A 4 28.96 57.28 10.86
CA LYS A 4 28.61 56.21 11.84
C LYS A 4 27.41 55.37 11.38
N GLN A 5 26.50 55.93 10.57
CA GLN A 5 25.40 55.15 9.96
C GLN A 5 25.89 54.28 8.79
N LYS A 6 26.75 54.79 7.90
CA LYS A 6 27.38 53.96 6.84
C LYS A 6 28.21 52.82 7.45
N ALA A 7 28.95 53.06 8.53
CA ALA A 7 29.69 52.01 9.25
C ALA A 7 28.76 50.95 9.88
N LYS A 8 27.64 51.36 10.51
CA LYS A 8 26.63 50.41 11.00
C LYS A 8 25.98 49.60 9.87
N LYS A 9 25.67 50.20 8.71
CA LYS A 9 25.18 49.46 7.54
C LYS A 9 26.20 48.44 7.01
N LYS A 10 27.49 48.80 6.85
CA LYS A 10 28.51 47.82 6.40
C LYS A 10 28.72 46.67 7.39
N LYS A 11 28.83 46.92 8.71
CA LYS A 11 28.93 45.83 9.71
C LYS A 11 27.66 44.98 9.78
N GLY A 12 26.48 45.58 9.65
CA GLY A 12 25.21 44.84 9.59
C GLY A 12 25.05 43.98 8.33
N GLY A 13 25.59 44.43 7.19
CA GLY A 13 25.63 43.65 5.96
C GLY A 13 26.52 42.41 6.09
N ALA A 14 27.75 42.56 6.57
CA ALA A 14 28.68 41.44 6.77
C ALA A 14 28.13 40.39 7.75
N GLY A 15 27.57 40.82 8.90
CA GLY A 15 26.95 39.90 9.85
C GLY A 15 25.69 39.20 9.33
N ARG A 16 24.95 39.82 8.39
CA ARG A 16 23.80 39.18 7.72
C ARG A 16 24.26 38.15 6.68
N ALA A 17 25.32 38.45 5.93
CA ALA A 17 25.91 37.51 4.97
C ALA A 17 26.46 36.26 5.68
N GLU A 18 27.18 36.43 6.79
CA GLU A 18 27.71 35.30 7.56
C GLU A 18 26.59 34.46 8.21
N ARG A 19 25.54 35.08 8.77
CA ARG A 19 24.36 34.32 9.26
C ARG A 19 23.69 33.54 8.12
N ALA A 20 23.56 34.12 6.93
CA ALA A 20 23.01 33.42 5.77
C ALA A 20 23.91 32.27 5.29
N ARG A 21 25.24 32.38 5.43
CA ARG A 21 26.18 31.28 5.16
C ARG A 21 26.00 30.14 6.15
N ILE A 22 25.97 30.45 7.45
CA ILE A 22 25.74 29.47 8.53
C ILE A 22 24.38 28.78 8.35
N GLN A 23 23.33 29.50 7.95
CA GLN A 23 22.02 28.91 7.68
C GLN A 23 22.05 27.91 6.51
N LYS A 24 22.81 28.18 5.44
CA LYS A 24 23.07 27.21 4.36
C LYS A 24 23.95 26.03 4.79
N GLU A 25 24.80 26.18 5.80
CA GLU A 25 25.57 25.08 6.40
C GLU A 25 24.71 24.21 7.35
N LEU A 26 23.52 24.66 7.75
CA LEU A 26 22.63 23.96 8.67
C LEU A 26 21.41 23.34 7.99
N TRP A 27 20.75 24.07 7.08
CA TRP A 27 19.44 23.69 6.51
C TRP A 27 19.48 23.53 4.99
N ALA A 28 19.00 22.39 4.51
CA ALA A 28 18.78 22.09 3.09
C ALA A 28 17.56 21.17 2.98
N PHE A 29 16.67 21.40 2.01
CA PHE A 29 15.47 20.59 1.82
C PHE A 29 15.71 19.50 0.77
N ASN A 30 15.53 18.25 1.17
CA ASN A 30 15.59 17.06 0.32
C ASN A 30 14.32 16.23 0.54
N GLN A 31 13.64 15.84 -0.55
CA GLN A 31 12.81 14.63 -0.51
C GLN A 31 13.75 13.42 -0.57
N THR A 32 13.49 12.34 0.17
CA THR A 32 14.52 11.28 0.39
C THR A 32 14.09 9.88 0.01
N VAL A 33 12.99 9.35 0.55
CA VAL A 33 12.54 7.96 0.33
C VAL A 33 11.04 7.81 0.62
N GLU A 34 10.39 6.85 -0.01
CA GLU A 34 8.98 6.52 0.21
C GLU A 34 8.85 5.17 0.93
N HIS A 35 8.03 5.11 1.97
CA HIS A 35 7.93 3.97 2.86
C HIS A 35 6.48 3.46 2.94
N GLY A 36 6.24 2.22 2.54
CA GLY A 36 4.92 1.58 2.60
C GLY A 36 4.58 0.87 1.29
N PHE A 37 3.29 0.70 1.01
CA PHE A 37 2.81 -0.08 -0.14
C PHE A 37 2.26 0.84 -1.27
N PRO A 38 2.77 0.78 -2.51
CA PRO A 38 2.37 1.62 -3.65
C PRO A 38 0.86 1.76 -3.80
N ASN A 39 0.35 2.98 -3.68
CA ASN A 39 -1.06 3.27 -3.84
C ASN A 39 -1.53 3.06 -5.29
N LYS A 40 -2.52 2.18 -5.47
CA LYS A 40 -3.05 1.72 -6.77
C LYS A 40 -1.98 1.07 -7.67
N PRO A 41 -1.46 -0.10 -7.30
CA PRO A 41 -0.68 -0.90 -8.22
C PRO A 41 -1.56 -1.37 -9.39
N SER A 42 -0.97 -1.46 -10.58
CA SER A 42 -1.66 -1.90 -11.80
C SER A 42 -0.84 -2.86 -12.66
N ALA A 43 0.48 -2.96 -12.44
CA ALA A 43 1.35 -3.94 -13.09
C ALA A 43 2.41 -4.50 -12.13
N LEU A 44 2.87 -5.71 -12.41
CA LEU A 44 3.95 -6.41 -11.72
C LEU A 44 4.93 -6.97 -12.75
N GLY A 45 6.22 -6.96 -12.43
CA GLY A 45 7.27 -7.64 -13.19
C GLY A 45 8.33 -8.23 -12.26
N TYR A 46 9.07 -9.24 -12.72
CA TYR A 46 10.13 -9.91 -11.96
C TYR A 46 11.26 -10.35 -12.90
N ASP A 47 12.52 -10.15 -12.49
CA ASP A 47 13.71 -10.70 -13.15
C ASP A 47 14.23 -11.91 -12.34
N PRO A 48 14.21 -13.14 -12.88
CA PRO A 48 14.71 -14.31 -12.17
C PRO A 48 16.24 -14.38 -12.05
N GLN A 49 16.99 -13.66 -12.87
CA GLN A 49 18.46 -13.62 -12.84
C GLN A 49 18.98 -12.56 -11.86
N LEU A 50 18.46 -11.33 -11.97
CA LEU A 50 18.83 -10.24 -11.05
C LEU A 50 18.08 -10.29 -9.71
N ARG A 51 17.01 -11.09 -9.62
CA ARG A 51 16.10 -11.20 -8.45
C ARG A 51 15.52 -9.86 -8.01
N LEU A 52 15.16 -9.04 -9.00
CA LEU A 52 14.51 -7.74 -8.84
C LEU A 52 13.01 -7.87 -9.16
N MET A 53 12.19 -7.12 -8.44
CA MET A 53 10.74 -7.03 -8.66
C MET A 53 10.36 -5.58 -8.98
N ALA A 54 9.49 -5.38 -9.97
CA ALA A 54 8.99 -4.07 -10.35
C ALA A 54 7.46 -3.98 -10.15
N ILE A 55 6.99 -2.86 -9.59
CA ILE A 55 5.58 -2.52 -9.43
C ILE A 55 5.31 -1.25 -10.25
N GLY A 56 4.36 -1.33 -11.16
CA GLY A 56 3.84 -0.19 -11.93
C GLY A 56 2.50 0.26 -11.35
N THR A 57 2.25 1.57 -11.30
CA THR A 57 1.04 2.15 -10.70
C THR A 57 0.07 2.73 -11.73
N SER A 58 -1.18 2.95 -11.28
CA SER A 58 -2.24 3.57 -12.09
C SER A 58 -2.00 5.07 -12.40
N ASN A 59 -0.85 5.64 -12.03
CA ASN A 59 -0.48 7.03 -12.25
C ASN A 59 0.92 7.20 -12.88
N GLY A 60 1.44 6.16 -13.54
CA GLY A 60 2.68 6.23 -14.31
C GLY A 60 3.97 6.16 -13.49
N VAL A 61 3.92 5.68 -12.24
CA VAL A 61 5.13 5.47 -11.42
C VAL A 61 5.56 4.02 -11.54
N LEU A 62 6.86 3.81 -11.72
CA LEU A 62 7.54 2.52 -11.74
C LEU A 62 8.47 2.44 -10.54
N LYS A 63 8.26 1.48 -9.64
CA LYS A 63 9.14 1.25 -8.49
C LYS A 63 9.76 -0.14 -8.57
N VAL A 64 11.08 -0.22 -8.47
CA VAL A 64 11.87 -1.46 -8.57
C VAL A 64 12.53 -1.75 -7.23
N TYR A 65 12.52 -3.01 -6.81
CA TYR A 65 12.98 -3.46 -5.50
C TYR A 65 13.86 -4.71 -5.60
N GLY A 66 14.93 -4.73 -4.82
CA GLY A 66 15.78 -5.90 -4.58
C GLY A 66 15.99 -6.12 -3.09
N LYS A 67 17.21 -6.49 -2.69
CA LYS A 67 17.64 -6.63 -1.30
C LYS A 67 17.29 -5.38 -0.47
N PRO A 68 16.95 -5.47 0.83
CA PRO A 68 16.55 -4.31 1.62
C PRO A 68 17.52 -3.10 1.54
N GLY A 69 17.00 -1.98 1.02
CA GLY A 69 17.72 -0.75 0.71
C GLY A 69 18.20 -0.62 -0.74
N VAL A 70 17.97 -1.63 -1.58
CA VAL A 70 18.06 -1.57 -3.05
C VAL A 70 16.66 -1.27 -3.59
N GLU A 71 16.41 0.01 -3.91
CA GLU A 71 15.15 0.45 -4.51
C GLU A 71 15.38 1.60 -5.50
N PHE A 72 14.62 1.59 -6.59
CA PHE A 72 14.66 2.63 -7.64
C PHE A 72 13.24 3.10 -7.98
N ILE A 73 13.08 4.39 -8.28
CA ILE A 73 11.79 4.99 -8.64
C ILE A 73 11.95 5.78 -9.93
N GLY A 74 11.15 5.43 -10.95
CA GLY A 74 10.99 6.15 -12.20
C GLY A 74 9.55 6.64 -12.37
N CYS A 75 9.36 7.73 -13.11
CA CYS A 75 8.05 8.30 -13.40
C CYS A 75 7.93 8.58 -14.90
N HIS A 76 6.91 8.02 -15.55
CA HIS A 76 6.56 8.38 -16.93
C HIS A 76 6.20 9.87 -17.03
N GLN A 77 6.50 10.46 -18.19
CA GLN A 77 6.20 11.88 -18.45
C GLN A 77 4.70 12.21 -18.32
N ASN A 78 3.84 11.25 -18.67
CA ASN A 78 2.39 11.33 -18.52
C ASN A 78 1.91 10.39 -17.41
N ALA A 79 0.97 10.84 -16.58
CA ALA A 79 0.41 10.06 -15.47
C ALA A 79 -0.63 9.01 -15.93
N VAL A 80 -0.20 8.08 -16.79
CA VAL A 80 -1.00 7.04 -17.42
C VAL A 80 -0.80 5.69 -16.71
N PRO A 81 -1.84 4.86 -16.51
CA PRO A 81 -1.70 3.53 -15.93
C PRO A 81 -0.72 2.61 -16.66
N VAL A 82 0.25 2.07 -15.91
CA VAL A 82 1.10 0.97 -16.38
C VAL A 82 0.26 -0.31 -16.39
N THR A 83 0.20 -1.01 -17.51
CA THR A 83 -0.66 -2.19 -17.75
C THR A 83 0.11 -3.50 -17.59
N LYS A 84 1.35 -3.58 -18.09
CA LYS A 84 2.28 -4.71 -17.88
C LYS A 84 3.73 -4.23 -17.80
N LEU A 85 4.57 -5.05 -17.15
CA LEU A 85 6.01 -4.86 -17.01
C LEU A 85 6.73 -6.15 -17.39
N PHE A 86 7.78 -6.02 -18.19
CA PHE A 86 8.61 -7.13 -18.66
C PHE A 86 10.08 -6.79 -18.42
N PHE A 87 10.77 -7.53 -17.55
CA PHE A 87 12.22 -7.42 -17.44
C PHE A 87 12.90 -8.10 -18.63
N LEU A 88 14.00 -7.53 -19.10
CA LEU A 88 14.95 -8.22 -19.97
C LEU A 88 15.94 -8.97 -19.05
N PRO A 89 15.84 -10.30 -18.90
CA PRO A 89 16.48 -11.02 -17.79
C PRO A 89 18.00 -10.82 -17.74
N GLY A 90 18.53 -10.45 -16.58
CA GLY A 90 19.97 -10.26 -16.38
C GLY A 90 20.53 -8.92 -16.90
N GLN A 91 19.78 -8.17 -17.72
CA GLN A 91 20.29 -6.97 -18.40
C GLN A 91 20.11 -5.67 -17.60
N GLY A 92 19.28 -5.68 -16.56
CA GLY A 92 18.91 -4.49 -15.79
C GLY A 92 18.00 -3.54 -16.55
N ARG A 93 17.13 -4.07 -17.44
CA ARG A 93 16.26 -3.30 -18.34
C ARG A 93 14.82 -3.75 -18.24
N ILE A 94 13.87 -2.83 -18.43
CA ILE A 94 12.43 -3.09 -18.24
C ILE A 94 11.63 -2.46 -19.39
N VAL A 95 10.81 -3.26 -20.05
CA VAL A 95 9.78 -2.76 -20.99
C VAL A 95 8.47 -2.60 -20.23
N SER A 96 7.91 -1.38 -20.25
CA SER A 96 6.59 -1.07 -19.68
C SER A 96 5.57 -0.79 -20.79
N TRP A 97 4.41 -1.43 -20.71
CA TRP A 97 3.26 -1.18 -21.60
C TRP A 97 2.19 -0.39 -20.84
N LEU A 98 1.73 0.73 -21.41
CA LEU A 98 0.78 1.65 -20.77
C LEU A 98 -0.60 1.61 -21.46
N SER A 99 -1.64 2.03 -20.72
CA SER A 99 -3.04 1.95 -21.19
C SER A 99 -3.40 2.86 -22.37
N ASP A 100 -2.49 3.74 -22.80
CA ASP A 100 -2.61 4.58 -24.01
C ASP A 100 -2.01 3.93 -25.27
N ASN A 101 -1.61 2.65 -25.18
CA ASN A 101 -0.99 1.85 -26.25
C ASN A 101 0.46 2.25 -26.59
N THR A 102 1.19 2.82 -25.63
CA THR A 102 2.64 3.07 -25.72
C THR A 102 3.47 1.97 -25.04
N LEU A 103 4.67 1.72 -25.59
CA LEU A 103 5.73 0.95 -24.95
C LEU A 103 6.89 1.88 -24.58
N HIS A 104 7.50 1.70 -23.42
CA HIS A 104 8.70 2.45 -23.01
C HIS A 104 9.77 1.47 -22.52
N LEU A 105 11.04 1.75 -22.85
CA LEU A 105 12.22 1.04 -22.39
C LEU A 105 12.89 1.84 -21.26
N TRP A 106 13.06 1.17 -20.13
CA TRP A 106 13.79 1.66 -18.97
C TRP A 106 15.10 0.90 -18.81
N GLU A 107 16.15 1.58 -18.36
CA GLU A 107 17.44 0.96 -18.03
C GLU A 107 17.91 1.40 -16.64
N ILE A 108 18.48 0.44 -15.90
CA ILE A 108 19.22 0.70 -14.66
C ILE A 108 20.67 1.00 -15.07
N ASN A 109 21.18 2.18 -14.73
CA ASN A 109 22.48 2.70 -15.15
C ASN A 109 23.24 3.30 -13.97
N ASP A 110 24.56 3.09 -13.92
CA ASP A 110 25.40 3.59 -12.83
C ASP A 110 25.86 5.04 -13.06
N LYS A 111 25.70 5.88 -12.04
CA LYS A 111 26.17 7.28 -11.97
C LYS A 111 26.63 7.59 -10.55
N ASP A 112 27.78 8.23 -10.40
CA ASP A 112 28.33 8.67 -9.11
C ASP A 112 28.26 7.57 -8.02
N ASP A 113 28.84 6.40 -8.33
CA ASP A 113 28.91 5.18 -7.51
C ASP A 113 27.55 4.57 -7.09
N ASN A 114 26.45 4.93 -7.76
CA ASN A 114 25.09 4.42 -7.50
C ASN A 114 24.36 4.05 -8.80
N SER A 115 23.56 2.98 -8.79
CA SER A 115 22.62 2.71 -9.88
C SER A 115 21.39 3.64 -9.80
N ILE A 116 20.89 4.11 -10.94
CA ILE A 116 19.62 4.82 -11.07
C ILE A 116 18.77 4.22 -12.20
N LEU A 117 17.45 4.42 -12.16
CA LEU A 117 16.50 3.96 -13.18
C LEU A 117 16.10 5.12 -14.10
N GLU A 118 16.31 4.97 -15.41
CA GLU A 118 16.05 6.02 -16.41
C GLU A 118 15.16 5.51 -17.55
N GLU A 119 14.27 6.37 -18.06
CA GLU A 119 13.50 6.12 -19.28
C GLU A 119 14.40 6.46 -20.48
N VAL A 120 14.73 5.47 -21.31
CA VAL A 120 15.72 5.63 -22.40
C VAL A 120 15.03 5.85 -23.75
N GLN A 121 13.93 5.13 -24.03
CA GLN A 121 13.24 5.21 -25.30
C GLN A 121 11.75 4.88 -25.16
N ASN A 122 10.92 5.37 -26.09
CA ASN A 122 9.51 4.96 -26.20
C ASN A 122 9.12 4.67 -27.66
N CYS A 123 8.12 3.82 -27.83
CA CYS A 123 7.60 3.35 -29.11
C CYS A 123 6.06 3.33 -29.06
N PRO A 124 5.36 4.30 -29.67
CA PRO A 124 3.90 4.32 -29.71
C PRO A 124 3.36 3.35 -30.76
N MET A 125 2.43 2.48 -30.37
CA MET A 125 1.83 1.51 -31.30
C MET A 125 0.64 2.14 -32.04
N GLU A 126 0.93 3.02 -32.99
CA GLU A 126 -0.08 3.78 -33.73
C GLU A 126 -0.81 2.98 -34.81
N GLY A 127 -2.12 3.21 -34.93
CA GLY A 127 -2.97 2.71 -36.00
C GLY A 127 -4.05 1.70 -35.56
N LYS A 128 -5.17 1.64 -36.29
CA LYS A 128 -6.36 0.86 -35.92
C LYS A 128 -6.13 -0.66 -35.78
N LEU A 129 -5.06 -1.19 -36.37
CA LEU A 129 -4.68 -2.61 -36.31
C LEU A 129 -3.49 -2.88 -35.36
N LYS A 130 -2.89 -1.84 -34.76
CA LYS A 130 -1.78 -1.94 -33.80
C LYS A 130 -2.23 -1.80 -32.32
N LYS A 131 -3.53 -1.89 -32.04
CA LYS A 131 -4.01 -1.93 -30.64
C LYS A 131 -3.60 -3.25 -29.99
N VAL A 132 -2.73 -3.15 -28.99
CA VAL A 132 -2.10 -4.29 -28.31
C VAL A 132 -3.12 -5.00 -27.41
N SER A 133 -3.09 -6.33 -27.43
CA SER A 133 -3.84 -7.19 -26.51
C SER A 133 -2.92 -7.98 -25.58
N VAL A 134 -1.78 -8.47 -26.10
CA VAL A 134 -0.78 -9.23 -25.34
C VAL A 134 0.63 -8.94 -25.84
N CYS A 135 1.62 -8.97 -24.95
CA CYS A 135 3.03 -8.97 -25.32
C CYS A 135 3.76 -10.19 -24.73
N CYS A 136 4.78 -10.67 -25.44
CA CYS A 136 5.69 -11.73 -25.01
C CYS A 136 7.13 -11.35 -25.38
N LEU A 137 8.08 -11.56 -24.46
CA LEU A 137 9.51 -11.40 -24.73
C LEU A 137 10.11 -12.76 -25.14
N SER A 138 11.01 -12.77 -26.11
CA SER A 138 11.79 -13.97 -26.44
C SER A 138 12.71 -14.40 -25.29
N MET A 139 13.03 -15.70 -25.21
CA MET A 139 13.86 -16.29 -24.16
C MET A 139 15.29 -15.74 -24.14
N ASP A 140 15.79 -15.24 -25.28
CA ASP A 140 17.08 -14.57 -25.43
C ASP A 140 17.00 -13.04 -25.27
N ALA A 141 15.79 -12.50 -25.05
CA ALA A 141 15.47 -11.08 -24.90
C ALA A 141 15.93 -10.17 -26.06
N THR A 142 15.92 -10.68 -27.31
CA THR A 142 16.20 -9.88 -28.52
C THR A 142 14.95 -9.42 -29.28
N VAL A 143 13.83 -10.15 -29.16
CA VAL A 143 12.56 -9.85 -29.85
C VAL A 143 11.42 -9.71 -28.86
N PHE A 144 10.61 -8.68 -29.05
CA PHE A 144 9.37 -8.47 -28.31
C PHE A 144 8.17 -8.68 -29.25
N TYR A 145 7.43 -9.75 -29.02
CA TYR A 145 6.23 -10.10 -29.77
C TYR A 145 5.02 -9.33 -29.25
N VAL A 146 4.33 -8.62 -30.13
CA VAL A 146 3.20 -7.73 -29.81
C VAL A 146 1.96 -8.24 -30.53
N GLY A 147 1.13 -9.01 -29.81
CA GLY A 147 -0.16 -9.49 -30.26
C GLY A 147 -1.23 -8.39 -30.18
N THR A 148 -2.19 -8.42 -31.11
CA THR A 148 -3.19 -7.35 -31.25
C THR A 148 -4.63 -7.84 -31.23
N GLU A 149 -5.55 -6.92 -30.94
CA GLU A 149 -7.00 -7.15 -31.06
C GLU A 149 -7.44 -7.50 -32.50
N SER A 150 -6.58 -7.31 -33.50
CA SER A 150 -6.81 -7.68 -34.90
C SER A 150 -6.32 -9.09 -35.29
N GLY A 151 -5.82 -9.88 -34.33
CA GLY A 151 -5.31 -11.24 -34.57
C GLY A 151 -3.91 -11.30 -35.19
N ASN A 152 -3.29 -10.16 -35.47
CA ASN A 152 -1.92 -10.06 -36.02
C ASN A 152 -0.88 -9.93 -34.89
N ILE A 153 0.32 -10.45 -35.13
CA ILE A 153 1.48 -10.29 -34.24
C ILE A 153 2.56 -9.47 -34.97
N PHE A 154 2.98 -8.37 -34.34
CA PHE A 154 4.13 -7.57 -34.76
C PHE A 154 5.36 -7.99 -33.96
N MET A 155 6.55 -7.85 -34.54
CA MET A 155 7.82 -8.00 -33.83
C MET A 155 8.43 -6.62 -33.58
N LEU A 156 9.03 -6.43 -32.40
CA LEU A 156 9.85 -5.26 -32.07
C LEU A 156 11.26 -5.72 -31.73
N ASP A 157 12.25 -5.09 -32.36
CA ASP A 157 13.67 -5.29 -32.14
C ASP A 157 14.05 -4.61 -30.81
N ILE A 158 14.49 -5.39 -29.80
CA ILE A 158 14.84 -4.85 -28.48
C ILE A 158 16.11 -3.98 -28.49
N ALA A 159 17.01 -4.17 -29.46
CA ALA A 159 18.25 -3.39 -29.56
C ALA A 159 18.04 -2.02 -30.20
N LYS A 160 17.03 -1.87 -31.08
CA LYS A 160 16.61 -0.57 -31.66
C LYS A 160 15.39 0.05 -30.97
N PHE A 161 14.62 -0.76 -30.26
CA PHE A 161 13.27 -0.48 -29.73
C PHE A 161 12.28 0.02 -30.79
N GLU A 162 12.37 -0.54 -32.01
CA GLU A 162 11.54 -0.21 -33.17
C GLU A 162 10.74 -1.43 -33.68
N SER A 163 9.56 -1.19 -34.27
CA SER A 163 8.77 -2.24 -34.90
C SER A 163 9.44 -2.76 -36.18
N ASP A 164 9.72 -4.06 -36.24
CA ASP A 164 10.01 -4.75 -37.50
C ASP A 164 8.67 -4.88 -38.27
N ASN A 165 8.54 -4.13 -39.36
CA ASN A 165 7.35 -4.17 -40.22
C ASN A 165 7.51 -5.14 -41.41
N GLU A 166 8.65 -5.84 -41.53
CA GLU A 166 8.86 -6.93 -42.50
C GLU A 166 8.45 -8.28 -41.89
N ARG A 167 8.65 -8.47 -40.59
CA ARG A 167 8.32 -9.71 -39.84
C ARG A 167 7.00 -9.61 -39.08
N ILE A 168 5.90 -9.60 -39.81
CA ILE A 168 4.53 -9.61 -39.24
C ILE A 168 3.89 -10.98 -39.46
N ILE A 169 3.46 -11.64 -38.38
CA ILE A 169 2.64 -12.84 -38.47
C ILE A 169 1.19 -12.40 -38.64
N TYR A 170 0.71 -12.44 -39.88
CA TYR A 170 -0.66 -12.08 -40.23
C TYR A 170 -1.64 -13.20 -39.89
N GLN A 171 -2.77 -12.84 -39.26
CA GLN A 171 -3.86 -13.78 -38.93
C GLN A 171 -4.27 -14.61 -40.16
N ASP A 172 -4.39 -13.98 -41.33
CA ASP A 172 -4.87 -14.62 -42.55
C ASP A 172 -3.86 -15.65 -43.12
N VAL A 173 -2.58 -15.59 -42.74
CA VAL A 173 -1.57 -16.61 -43.10
C VAL A 173 -1.62 -17.79 -42.14
N VAL A 174 -1.86 -17.55 -40.85
CA VAL A 174 -2.16 -18.62 -39.88
C VAL A 174 -3.41 -19.39 -40.32
N MET A 175 -4.51 -18.69 -40.62
CA MET A 175 -5.79 -19.30 -40.99
C MET A 175 -5.79 -20.07 -42.33
N GLN A 176 -4.78 -19.89 -43.20
CA GLN A 176 -4.62 -20.70 -44.40
C GLN A 176 -4.26 -22.16 -44.08
N ASN A 177 -3.49 -22.38 -43.01
CA ASN A 177 -2.92 -23.68 -42.64
C ASN A 177 -3.73 -24.44 -41.57
N VAL A 178 -4.66 -23.76 -40.88
CA VAL A 178 -5.63 -24.36 -39.95
C VAL A 178 -6.59 -25.31 -40.70
N PRO A 179 -7.09 -26.42 -40.10
CA PRO A 179 -8.07 -27.30 -40.75
C PRO A 179 -9.40 -26.60 -41.11
N ASP A 180 -10.05 -27.03 -42.20
CA ASP A 180 -11.23 -26.35 -42.77
C ASP A 180 -12.40 -26.19 -41.78
N ASP A 181 -12.64 -27.16 -40.89
CA ASP A 181 -13.67 -27.12 -39.85
C ASP A 181 -13.52 -25.94 -38.87
N TYR A 182 -12.31 -25.37 -38.78
CA TYR A 182 -11.96 -24.27 -37.87
C TYR A 182 -11.59 -22.97 -38.59
N LYS A 183 -11.82 -22.85 -39.91
CA LYS A 183 -11.57 -21.62 -40.70
C LYS A 183 -12.61 -20.52 -40.48
N VAL A 184 -12.75 -20.09 -39.23
CA VAL A 184 -13.50 -18.91 -38.80
C VAL A 184 -12.56 -17.84 -38.25
N ASN A 185 -12.97 -16.57 -38.25
CA ASN A 185 -12.18 -15.50 -37.63
C ASN A 185 -11.93 -15.85 -36.13
N PRO A 186 -10.67 -16.00 -35.68
CA PRO A 186 -10.33 -16.47 -34.34
C PRO A 186 -10.35 -15.35 -33.27
N GLY A 187 -10.35 -14.08 -33.70
CA GLY A 187 -10.41 -12.91 -32.82
C GLY A 187 -9.04 -12.39 -32.36
N PRO A 188 -8.99 -11.61 -31.26
CA PRO A 188 -7.74 -11.14 -30.67
C PRO A 188 -6.73 -12.25 -30.36
N VAL A 189 -5.45 -11.91 -30.39
CA VAL A 189 -4.39 -12.74 -29.78
C VAL A 189 -4.43 -12.51 -28.27
N GLU A 190 -4.67 -13.56 -27.47
CA GLU A 190 -4.73 -13.47 -26.00
C GLU A 190 -3.43 -13.96 -25.35
N ALA A 191 -2.72 -14.89 -26.00
CA ALA A 191 -1.49 -15.47 -25.48
C ALA A 191 -0.46 -15.70 -26.58
N ILE A 192 0.81 -15.44 -26.27
CA ILE A 192 1.98 -15.78 -27.09
C ILE A 192 3.03 -16.37 -26.14
N CYS A 193 3.59 -17.53 -26.47
CA CYS A 193 4.67 -18.16 -25.70
C CYS A 193 5.68 -18.86 -26.63
N GLN A 194 6.95 -18.44 -26.62
CA GLN A 194 8.02 -19.15 -27.31
C GLN A 194 8.23 -20.54 -26.69
N HIS A 195 8.50 -21.56 -27.52
CA HIS A 195 8.71 -22.93 -27.08
C HIS A 195 10.00 -23.06 -26.26
N PRO A 196 10.01 -23.73 -25.08
CA PRO A 196 11.13 -23.65 -24.13
C PRO A 196 12.47 -24.18 -24.67
N THR A 197 12.41 -25.15 -25.59
CA THR A 197 13.58 -25.87 -26.13
C THR A 197 13.80 -25.66 -27.63
N ASP A 198 12.97 -24.84 -28.30
CA ASP A 198 13.09 -24.54 -29.74
C ASP A 198 12.72 -23.06 -29.99
N PRO A 199 13.71 -22.17 -30.20
CA PRO A 199 13.44 -20.73 -30.32
C PRO A 199 12.67 -20.36 -31.60
N GLU A 200 12.66 -21.20 -32.63
CA GLU A 200 11.93 -20.92 -33.88
C GLU A 200 10.41 -21.15 -33.72
N LYS A 201 9.97 -21.87 -32.68
CA LYS A 201 8.55 -22.22 -32.48
C LYS A 201 7.84 -21.28 -31.51
N LEU A 202 6.70 -20.74 -31.95
CA LEU A 202 5.85 -19.84 -31.17
C LEU A 202 4.47 -20.46 -30.98
N LEU A 203 4.04 -20.63 -29.72
CA LEU A 203 2.67 -20.97 -29.39
C LEU A 203 1.83 -19.69 -29.40
N ILE A 204 0.78 -19.67 -30.23
CA ILE A 204 -0.12 -18.51 -30.40
C ILE A 204 -1.53 -18.95 -30.01
N GLY A 205 -2.11 -18.25 -29.04
CA GLY A 205 -3.47 -18.47 -28.54
C GLY A 205 -4.41 -17.33 -28.90
N TYR A 206 -5.51 -17.65 -29.57
CA TYR A 206 -6.55 -16.71 -29.95
C TYR A 206 -7.78 -16.80 -29.03
N ASN A 207 -8.47 -15.67 -28.85
CA ASN A 207 -9.61 -15.52 -27.94
C ASN A 207 -10.68 -16.61 -28.09
N ARG A 208 -11.01 -17.01 -29.32
CA ARG A 208 -12.06 -18.01 -29.60
C ARG A 208 -11.62 -19.47 -29.46
N GLY A 209 -10.45 -19.72 -28.88
CA GLY A 209 -9.99 -21.07 -28.54
C GLY A 209 -9.23 -21.80 -29.64
N LEU A 210 -8.88 -21.12 -30.73
CA LEU A 210 -7.85 -21.59 -31.66
C LEU A 210 -6.47 -21.39 -31.02
N ILE A 211 -5.66 -22.44 -30.98
CA ILE A 211 -4.28 -22.42 -30.53
C ILE A 211 -3.43 -23.06 -31.63
N VAL A 212 -2.32 -22.43 -31.99
CA VAL A 212 -1.39 -22.96 -33.01
C VAL A 212 0.05 -22.92 -32.54
N ILE A 213 0.85 -23.88 -33.00
CA ILE A 213 2.32 -23.77 -32.98
C ILE A 213 2.72 -23.26 -34.37
N TRP A 214 3.36 -22.09 -34.39
CA TRP A 214 3.89 -21.44 -35.58
C TRP A 214 5.39 -21.71 -35.70
N ASP A 215 5.84 -22.16 -36.88
CA ASP A 215 7.24 -22.28 -37.24
C ASP A 215 7.72 -20.97 -37.87
N SER A 216 8.63 -20.26 -37.19
CA SER A 216 9.15 -18.95 -37.63
C SER A 216 10.15 -19.03 -38.78
N LYS A 217 10.68 -20.22 -39.07
CA LYS A 217 11.67 -20.49 -40.11
C LYS A 217 11.02 -20.93 -41.43
N GLU A 218 9.99 -21.78 -41.36
CA GLU A 218 9.19 -22.21 -42.51
C GLU A 218 7.96 -21.31 -42.76
N LEU A 219 7.65 -20.40 -41.84
CA LEU A 219 6.55 -19.41 -41.91
C LEU A 219 5.16 -20.03 -42.11
N GLN A 220 4.87 -21.09 -41.36
CA GLN A 220 3.63 -21.86 -41.42
C GLN A 220 3.21 -22.41 -40.06
N VAL A 221 2.01 -23.00 -39.98
CA VAL A 221 1.52 -23.68 -38.78
C VAL A 221 2.03 -25.13 -38.77
N ASP A 222 2.70 -25.52 -37.69
CA ASP A 222 3.26 -26.85 -37.44
C ASP A 222 2.22 -27.78 -36.76
N ALA A 223 1.47 -27.24 -35.79
CA ALA A 223 0.40 -27.95 -35.08
C ALA A 223 -0.79 -27.03 -34.76
N THR A 224 -2.00 -27.60 -34.70
CA THR A 224 -3.23 -26.87 -34.35
C THR A 224 -4.00 -27.61 -33.24
N PHE A 225 -4.42 -26.87 -32.22
CA PHE A 225 -5.21 -27.35 -31.08
C PHE A 225 -6.44 -26.44 -30.95
N VAL A 226 -7.59 -26.98 -30.53
CA VAL A 226 -8.84 -26.22 -30.44
C VAL A 226 -9.58 -26.53 -29.15
N CYS A 227 -9.83 -25.52 -28.33
CA CYS A 227 -10.72 -25.60 -27.17
C CYS A 227 -12.08 -24.98 -27.47
N ASN A 228 -13.16 -25.61 -26.99
CA ASN A 228 -14.54 -25.14 -27.20
C ASN A 228 -14.94 -23.97 -26.28
N GLN A 229 -13.98 -23.37 -25.58
CA GLN A 229 -14.18 -22.25 -24.65
C GLN A 229 -13.28 -21.07 -25.04
N GLN A 230 -13.68 -19.87 -24.63
CA GLN A 230 -12.87 -18.68 -24.77
C GLN A 230 -11.55 -18.83 -23.99
N LEU A 231 -10.43 -18.55 -24.65
CA LEU A 231 -9.08 -18.64 -24.09
C LEU A 231 -8.76 -17.42 -23.23
N GLU A 232 -8.04 -17.65 -22.13
CA GLU A 232 -7.60 -16.61 -21.18
C GLU A 232 -6.07 -16.65 -20.96
N SER A 233 -5.44 -17.84 -20.99
CA SER A 233 -4.00 -17.98 -20.79
C SER A 233 -3.44 -19.26 -21.44
N LEU A 234 -2.14 -19.24 -21.76
CA LEU A 234 -1.34 -20.40 -22.14
C LEU A 234 -0.07 -20.46 -21.28
N CYS A 235 0.42 -21.66 -20.99
CA CYS A 235 1.70 -21.86 -20.31
C CYS A 235 2.35 -23.17 -20.78
N TRP A 236 3.61 -23.10 -21.21
CA TRP A 236 4.43 -24.26 -21.55
C TRP A 236 4.87 -25.02 -20.30
N ARG A 237 4.85 -26.36 -20.34
CA ARG A 237 5.67 -27.16 -19.44
C ARG A 237 7.13 -27.06 -19.87
N ARG A 238 8.04 -27.09 -18.90
CA ARG A 238 9.49 -26.87 -19.06
C ARG A 238 10.16 -27.65 -20.20
N ASP A 239 9.70 -28.87 -20.46
CA ASP A 239 10.25 -29.77 -21.48
C ASP A 239 9.80 -29.44 -22.92
N GLY A 240 8.73 -28.66 -23.09
CA GLY A 240 8.08 -28.43 -24.39
C GLY A 240 7.18 -29.59 -24.87
N ALA A 241 7.12 -30.70 -24.14
CA ALA A 241 6.29 -31.85 -24.51
C ALA A 241 4.79 -31.61 -24.26
N MET A 242 4.48 -30.70 -23.33
CA MET A 242 3.11 -30.36 -22.93
C MET A 242 2.92 -28.85 -22.72
N PHE A 243 1.68 -28.37 -22.87
CA PHE A 243 1.28 -27.04 -22.44
C PHE A 243 -0.12 -27.04 -21.82
N SER A 244 -0.43 -26.05 -20.98
CA SER A 244 -1.76 -25.82 -20.43
C SER A 244 -2.47 -24.67 -21.14
N SER A 245 -3.78 -24.81 -21.38
CA SER A 245 -4.68 -23.70 -21.73
C SER A 245 -5.70 -23.45 -20.61
N SER A 246 -6.01 -22.19 -20.33
CA SER A 246 -7.02 -21.82 -19.31
C SER A 246 -8.13 -20.94 -19.89
N HIS A 247 -9.33 -21.04 -19.32
CA HIS A 247 -10.57 -20.64 -20.01
C HIS A 247 -11.55 -19.80 -19.17
N SER A 248 -12.44 -19.08 -19.87
CA SER A 248 -13.36 -18.10 -19.26
C SER A 248 -14.52 -18.70 -18.46
N ASP A 249 -14.76 -20.01 -18.58
CA ASP A 249 -15.74 -20.79 -17.80
C ASP A 249 -15.17 -21.30 -16.46
N GLY A 250 -13.87 -21.12 -16.24
CA GLY A 250 -13.14 -21.64 -15.08
C GLY A 250 -12.55 -23.03 -15.26
N SER A 251 -12.46 -23.52 -16.50
CA SER A 251 -11.72 -24.74 -16.84
C SER A 251 -10.27 -24.49 -17.24
N TYR A 252 -9.46 -25.53 -17.18
CA TYR A 252 -8.17 -25.63 -17.88
C TYR A 252 -8.04 -26.98 -18.59
N THR A 253 -7.13 -27.08 -19.56
CA THR A 253 -6.81 -28.31 -20.29
C THR A 253 -5.30 -28.45 -20.42
N LEU A 254 -4.77 -29.64 -20.18
CA LEU A 254 -3.38 -29.98 -20.46
C LEU A 254 -3.32 -30.67 -21.83
N TRP A 255 -2.40 -30.24 -22.69
CA TRP A 255 -2.23 -30.72 -24.06
C TRP A 255 -0.91 -31.45 -24.21
N ASP A 256 -0.96 -32.59 -24.90
CA ASP A 256 0.19 -33.35 -25.38
C ASP A 256 0.50 -32.89 -26.82
N VAL A 257 1.73 -32.44 -27.05
CA VAL A 257 2.13 -31.85 -28.35
C VAL A 257 2.39 -32.92 -29.41
N GLU A 258 2.97 -34.07 -29.04
CA GLU A 258 3.30 -35.15 -29.99
C GLU A 258 2.03 -35.84 -30.50
N ASN A 259 1.09 -36.11 -29.58
CA ASN A 259 -0.18 -36.76 -29.92
C ASN A 259 -1.24 -35.78 -30.44
N MET A 260 -1.02 -34.47 -30.34
CA MET A 260 -1.98 -33.40 -30.66
C MET A 260 -3.35 -33.55 -29.96
N THR A 261 -3.35 -34.11 -28.74
CA THR A 261 -4.55 -34.41 -27.95
C THR A 261 -4.46 -33.85 -26.54
N PRO A 262 -5.59 -33.55 -25.87
CA PRO A 262 -5.56 -33.31 -24.43
C PRO A 262 -5.09 -34.56 -23.67
N ALA A 263 -4.32 -34.36 -22.61
CA ALA A 263 -3.65 -35.43 -21.86
C ALA A 263 -4.64 -36.35 -21.12
N LYS A 264 -4.24 -37.61 -20.90
CA LYS A 264 -5.15 -38.70 -20.50
C LYS A 264 -5.30 -38.94 -18.99
N ASP A 265 -4.34 -38.52 -18.17
CA ASP A 265 -4.24 -38.92 -16.74
C ASP A 265 -4.58 -37.82 -15.71
N SER A 266 -5.19 -36.71 -16.11
CA SER A 266 -5.52 -35.59 -15.21
C SER A 266 -6.80 -35.82 -14.38
N THR A 267 -6.77 -36.72 -13.39
CA THR A 267 -7.92 -36.94 -12.49
C THR A 267 -8.13 -35.78 -11.53
N VAL A 268 -9.29 -35.11 -11.62
CA VAL A 268 -9.64 -33.95 -10.77
C VAL A 268 -9.88 -34.39 -9.31
N PRO A 269 -9.30 -33.73 -8.29
CA PRO A 269 -9.47 -34.10 -6.88
C PRO A 269 -10.94 -34.24 -6.45
N TYR A 270 -11.79 -33.28 -6.85
CA TYR A 270 -13.23 -33.29 -6.56
C TYR A 270 -13.93 -34.59 -7.01
N ALA A 271 -13.55 -35.16 -8.17
CA ALA A 271 -14.14 -36.42 -8.65
C ALA A 271 -13.75 -37.59 -7.72
N ARG A 272 -12.49 -37.62 -7.25
CA ARG A 272 -11.96 -38.65 -6.35
C ARG A 272 -12.62 -38.58 -4.97
N GLU A 273 -12.77 -37.39 -4.41
CA GLU A 273 -13.42 -37.17 -3.11
C GLU A 273 -14.92 -37.43 -3.17
N PHE A 274 -15.62 -36.95 -4.20
CA PHE A 274 -17.04 -37.25 -4.41
C PHE A 274 -17.27 -38.77 -4.52
N LEU A 275 -16.43 -39.48 -5.29
CA LEU A 275 -16.48 -40.94 -5.38
C LEU A 275 -16.14 -41.63 -4.05
N GLN A 276 -15.23 -41.10 -3.23
CA GLN A 276 -15.00 -41.60 -1.87
C GLN A 276 -16.19 -41.35 -0.94
N GLY A 277 -16.82 -40.17 -1.00
CA GLY A 277 -17.99 -39.82 -0.21
C GLY A 277 -19.18 -40.74 -0.52
N VAL A 278 -19.48 -40.95 -1.81
CA VAL A 278 -20.51 -41.89 -2.27
C VAL A 278 -20.21 -43.33 -1.82
N LYS A 279 -18.93 -43.76 -1.87
CA LYS A 279 -18.50 -45.07 -1.36
C LYS A 279 -18.63 -45.19 0.17
N LYS A 280 -18.19 -44.19 0.95
CA LYS A 280 -18.34 -44.12 2.41
C LYS A 280 -19.81 -44.13 2.84
N ALA A 281 -20.69 -43.48 2.07
CA ALA A 281 -22.14 -43.43 2.35
C ALA A 281 -22.89 -44.75 2.10
N GLY A 282 -22.25 -45.77 1.51
CA GLY A 282 -22.83 -47.11 1.31
C GLY A 282 -24.02 -47.16 0.34
N VAL A 283 -24.20 -46.12 -0.49
CA VAL A 283 -25.36 -45.99 -1.38
C VAL A 283 -25.23 -46.92 -2.58
N LYS A 284 -25.99 -48.02 -2.58
CA LYS A 284 -26.17 -48.85 -3.78
C LYS A 284 -26.97 -48.07 -4.84
N PHE A 285 -26.37 -47.83 -6.01
CA PHE A 285 -26.97 -47.07 -7.12
C PHE A 285 -28.36 -47.56 -7.54
N SER A 286 -28.63 -48.86 -7.45
CA SER A 286 -29.95 -49.46 -7.70
C SER A 286 -31.09 -48.90 -6.83
N ARG A 287 -30.76 -48.23 -5.71
CA ARG A 287 -31.75 -47.56 -4.85
C ARG A 287 -32.13 -46.14 -5.30
N LEU A 288 -31.33 -45.48 -6.15
CA LEU A 288 -31.72 -44.20 -6.76
C LEU A 288 -32.76 -44.39 -7.88
N PHE A 289 -32.64 -45.46 -8.68
CA PHE A 289 -33.58 -45.73 -9.78
C PHE A 289 -35.02 -45.93 -9.29
N ALA A 290 -35.22 -46.53 -8.12
CA ALA A 290 -36.56 -46.73 -7.52
C ALA A 290 -37.28 -45.42 -7.12
N LEU A 291 -36.57 -44.28 -7.05
CA LEU A 291 -37.16 -42.96 -6.79
C LEU A 291 -37.59 -42.23 -8.08
N ARG A 292 -37.46 -42.86 -9.26
CA ARG A 292 -37.82 -42.26 -10.56
C ARG A 292 -39.31 -42.38 -10.89
N GLU A 293 -39.99 -43.41 -10.41
CA GLU A 293 -41.39 -43.70 -10.81
C GLU A 293 -42.43 -42.86 -10.05
N ASN A 294 -42.12 -42.39 -8.84
CA ASN A 294 -42.93 -41.41 -8.12
C ASN A 294 -42.44 -39.99 -8.43
N GLY A 295 -43.21 -39.25 -9.22
CA GLY A 295 -42.80 -37.99 -9.83
C GLY A 295 -42.57 -36.80 -8.87
N ASN A 296 -42.17 -35.67 -9.47
CA ASN A 296 -41.83 -34.39 -8.82
C ASN A 296 -40.52 -34.35 -8.00
N ASN A 297 -39.39 -34.69 -8.63
CA ASN A 297 -38.09 -34.22 -8.15
C ASN A 297 -37.12 -33.86 -9.28
N LYS A 298 -37.03 -32.56 -9.65
CA LYS A 298 -36.03 -32.07 -10.63
C LYS A 298 -34.60 -32.40 -10.22
N MET A 299 -34.33 -32.43 -8.90
CA MET A 299 -33.01 -32.65 -8.33
C MET A 299 -32.44 -34.04 -8.67
N LEU A 300 -33.27 -35.09 -8.82
CA LEU A 300 -32.77 -36.41 -9.21
C LEU A 300 -32.32 -36.44 -10.68
N ALA A 301 -33.00 -35.72 -11.57
CA ALA A 301 -32.73 -35.76 -13.02
C ALA A 301 -31.35 -35.18 -13.41
N GLU A 302 -30.79 -34.28 -12.60
CA GLU A 302 -29.41 -33.79 -12.78
C GLU A 302 -28.37 -34.68 -12.10
N ILE A 303 -28.76 -35.47 -11.09
CA ILE A 303 -27.87 -36.45 -10.43
C ILE A 303 -27.66 -37.69 -11.31
N THR A 304 -28.65 -38.11 -12.12
CA THR A 304 -28.49 -39.25 -13.04
C THR A 304 -27.57 -39.02 -14.24
N ARG A 305 -26.93 -37.84 -14.36
CA ARG A 305 -26.03 -37.49 -15.47
C ARG A 305 -24.71 -38.28 -15.48
N TYR A 306 -24.36 -38.91 -14.36
CA TYR A 306 -23.16 -39.74 -14.16
C TYR A 306 -23.49 -41.08 -13.48
N ALA A 307 -24.49 -41.79 -13.99
CA ALA A 307 -24.76 -43.16 -13.57
C ALA A 307 -23.76 -44.12 -14.22
N VAL A 308 -22.87 -44.73 -13.42
CA VAL A 308 -21.95 -45.77 -13.87
C VAL A 308 -22.61 -47.14 -13.71
N ASP A 309 -23.09 -47.67 -14.82
CA ASP A 309 -23.15 -49.10 -15.14
C ASP A 309 -22.53 -49.25 -16.55
N ASP A 310 -21.95 -50.41 -16.87
CA ASP A 310 -20.85 -50.52 -17.86
C ASP A 310 -21.11 -49.92 -19.28
N MET A 311 -20.14 -49.10 -19.74
CA MET A 311 -19.84 -48.71 -21.14
C MET A 311 -20.78 -47.75 -21.92
N GLN A 312 -21.68 -46.97 -21.29
CA GLN A 312 -22.43 -45.89 -22.00
C GLN A 312 -22.50 -44.55 -21.27
N PHE A 313 -22.35 -43.46 -22.02
CA PHE A 313 -22.58 -42.07 -21.57
C PHE A 313 -23.64 -41.36 -22.44
N THR A 314 -24.33 -40.37 -21.87
CA THR A 314 -25.30 -39.51 -22.59
C THR A 314 -25.10 -38.03 -22.26
N LYS A 315 -24.84 -37.22 -23.29
CA LYS A 315 -24.69 -35.75 -23.21
C LYS A 315 -25.93 -35.11 -23.85
N SER A 316 -26.51 -34.10 -23.21
CA SER A 316 -27.75 -33.43 -23.67
C SER A 316 -27.50 -31.97 -24.04
N HIS A 317 -28.00 -31.56 -25.20
CA HIS A 317 -27.86 -30.18 -25.70
C HIS A 317 -29.06 -29.30 -25.32
N LYS A 318 -28.90 -27.98 -25.45
CA LYS A 318 -29.92 -26.97 -25.07
C LYS A 318 -31.20 -27.03 -25.91
N ASP A 319 -31.23 -27.81 -26.98
CA ASP A 319 -32.36 -28.04 -27.89
C ASP A 319 -33.22 -29.27 -27.52
N SER A 320 -32.88 -29.97 -26.43
CA SER A 320 -33.51 -31.24 -25.98
C SER A 320 -33.19 -32.47 -26.85
N SER A 321 -32.18 -32.39 -27.73
CA SER A 321 -31.61 -33.58 -28.36
C SER A 321 -30.72 -34.38 -27.38
N TYR A 322 -30.60 -35.69 -27.63
CA TYR A 322 -29.72 -36.59 -26.89
C TYR A 322 -28.98 -37.50 -27.86
N ILE A 323 -27.69 -37.75 -27.58
CA ILE A 323 -26.86 -38.72 -28.29
C ILE A 323 -26.42 -39.78 -27.29
N ILE A 324 -26.57 -41.05 -27.67
CA ILE A 324 -26.07 -42.21 -26.93
C ILE A 324 -24.72 -42.58 -27.56
N MET A 325 -23.66 -42.62 -26.76
CA MET A 325 -22.34 -43.06 -27.22
C MET A 325 -21.99 -44.39 -26.56
N ASN A 326 -21.83 -45.44 -27.38
CA ASN A 326 -21.09 -46.63 -26.99
C ASN A 326 -19.61 -46.29 -26.91
N VAL A 327 -18.93 -46.69 -25.84
CA VAL A 327 -17.47 -46.66 -25.78
C VAL A 327 -16.92 -47.98 -26.31
N ASP A 328 -16.87 -48.12 -27.63
CA ASP A 328 -15.88 -49.00 -28.26
C ASP A 328 -14.50 -48.34 -28.06
N GLU A 329 -13.51 -49.08 -27.54
CA GLU A 329 -12.25 -48.56 -26.94
C GLU A 329 -11.24 -47.91 -27.93
N THR A 330 -11.70 -47.36 -29.05
CA THR A 330 -10.84 -46.84 -30.13
C THR A 330 -11.16 -45.43 -30.64
N ASN A 331 -12.33 -44.85 -30.34
CA ASN A 331 -12.73 -43.53 -30.86
C ASN A 331 -13.59 -42.70 -29.89
N ALA A 332 -13.03 -42.34 -28.73
CA ALA A 332 -13.59 -41.31 -27.85
C ALA A 332 -12.73 -40.02 -27.96
N PRO A 333 -13.12 -39.03 -28.79
CA PRO A 333 -12.33 -37.82 -28.98
C PRO A 333 -12.56 -36.81 -27.83
N PHE A 334 -11.47 -36.17 -27.40
CA PHE A 334 -11.38 -35.18 -26.32
C PHE A 334 -11.70 -35.71 -24.91
N THR A 335 -10.71 -35.65 -24.00
CA THR A 335 -10.98 -35.55 -22.56
C THR A 335 -11.62 -34.18 -22.29
N ASP A 336 -12.76 -34.14 -21.58
CA ASP A 336 -13.47 -32.89 -21.28
C ASP A 336 -12.59 -31.97 -20.37
N PRO A 337 -12.60 -30.63 -20.55
CA PRO A 337 -11.79 -29.70 -19.76
C PRO A 337 -11.98 -29.79 -18.23
N ILE A 338 -10.89 -29.62 -17.48
CA ILE A 338 -10.85 -29.73 -16.02
C ILE A 338 -11.46 -28.48 -15.39
N VAL A 339 -12.62 -28.59 -14.74
CA VAL A 339 -13.20 -27.54 -13.90
C VAL A 339 -12.87 -27.85 -12.42
N PRO A 340 -11.90 -27.17 -11.78
CA PRO A 340 -11.37 -27.59 -10.47
C PRO A 340 -12.41 -27.58 -9.34
N TYR A 341 -13.35 -26.64 -9.43
CA TYR A 341 -14.45 -26.45 -8.48
C TYR A 341 -15.83 -26.71 -9.11
N GLY A 342 -15.85 -27.58 -10.11
CA GLY A 342 -17.08 -28.04 -10.76
C GLY A 342 -17.99 -28.84 -9.81
N PRO A 343 -19.24 -29.16 -10.21
CA PRO A 343 -19.83 -28.91 -11.53
C PRO A 343 -20.48 -27.52 -11.66
N PHE A 344 -20.34 -26.63 -10.65
CA PHE A 344 -20.96 -25.31 -10.68
C PHE A 344 -20.24 -24.37 -11.68
N PRO A 345 -20.96 -23.40 -12.30
CA PRO A 345 -20.32 -22.43 -13.20
C PRO A 345 -19.27 -21.59 -12.47
N CYS A 346 -18.03 -21.64 -12.94
CA CYS A 346 -16.86 -21.05 -12.28
C CYS A 346 -16.43 -19.72 -12.95
N LYS A 347 -15.72 -18.86 -12.20
CA LYS A 347 -15.02 -17.68 -12.75
C LYS A 347 -13.91 -18.14 -13.69
N ALA A 348 -13.57 -17.31 -14.68
CA ALA A 348 -12.41 -17.47 -15.53
C ALA A 348 -11.10 -17.75 -14.76
N ILE A 349 -10.14 -18.37 -15.45
CA ILE A 349 -8.75 -18.50 -15.00
C ILE A 349 -7.87 -17.60 -15.89
N PRO A 350 -7.63 -16.33 -15.51
CA PRO A 350 -6.92 -15.34 -16.33
C PRO A 350 -5.39 -15.51 -16.36
N LYS A 351 -4.85 -16.40 -15.51
CA LYS A 351 -3.43 -16.77 -15.50
C LYS A 351 -3.25 -18.15 -14.89
N PHE A 352 -2.50 -19.00 -15.58
CA PHE A 352 -2.14 -20.35 -15.17
C PHE A 352 -0.63 -20.54 -15.35
N LEU A 353 0.03 -21.20 -14.39
CA LEU A 353 1.43 -21.61 -14.48
C LEU A 353 1.52 -23.11 -14.16
N LEU A 354 2.22 -23.83 -15.04
CA LEU A 354 2.58 -25.24 -14.89
C LEU A 354 4.09 -25.32 -14.64
N LEU A 355 4.51 -25.77 -13.46
CA LEU A 355 5.91 -25.71 -13.02
C LEU A 355 6.36 -27.07 -12.47
N THR A 356 7.52 -27.54 -12.89
CA THR A 356 7.96 -28.92 -12.64
C THR A 356 8.78 -29.06 -11.35
N SER A 357 8.62 -30.18 -10.65
CA SER A 357 9.41 -30.53 -9.46
C SER A 357 9.63 -32.04 -9.37
N ALA A 358 10.69 -32.45 -8.66
CA ALA A 358 10.98 -33.86 -8.39
C ALA A 358 9.96 -34.52 -7.43
N GLU A 359 9.13 -33.71 -6.77
CA GLU A 359 8.01 -34.13 -5.91
C GLU A 359 6.64 -33.99 -6.62
N GLY A 360 6.64 -33.81 -7.94
CA GLY A 360 5.43 -33.66 -8.76
C GLY A 360 5.16 -32.25 -9.27
N ASP A 361 4.33 -32.14 -10.30
CA ASP A 361 4.07 -30.87 -10.99
C ASP A 361 3.13 -29.94 -10.19
N PHE A 362 3.53 -28.67 -10.12
CA PHE A 362 2.75 -27.59 -9.52
C PHE A 362 1.83 -26.94 -10.54
N ASN A 363 0.53 -26.89 -10.23
CA ASN A 363 -0.45 -26.13 -10.99
C ASN A 363 -0.86 -24.91 -10.16
N ILE A 364 -0.47 -23.70 -10.60
CA ILE A 364 -0.67 -22.45 -9.85
C ILE A 364 -1.45 -21.46 -10.71
N PHE A 365 -2.66 -21.11 -10.29
CA PHE A 365 -3.56 -20.28 -11.09
C PHE A 365 -4.53 -19.44 -10.27
N SER A 366 -4.83 -18.24 -10.76
CA SER A 366 -5.82 -17.35 -10.13
C SER A 366 -7.24 -17.64 -10.62
N GLY A 367 -8.26 -17.40 -9.78
CA GLY A 367 -9.66 -17.49 -10.18
C GLY A 367 -10.29 -18.87 -9.95
N ALA A 368 -10.99 -19.41 -10.96
CA ALA A 368 -11.78 -20.65 -10.92
C ALA A 368 -12.94 -20.72 -9.89
N MET A 369 -13.20 -19.68 -9.09
CA MET A 369 -14.21 -19.75 -8.03
C MET A 369 -15.66 -19.91 -8.55
N PRO A 370 -16.49 -20.79 -7.95
CA PRO A 370 -17.91 -20.92 -8.28
C PRO A 370 -18.67 -19.58 -8.18
N ARG A 371 -19.22 -19.09 -9.30
CA ARG A 371 -19.75 -17.71 -9.45
C ARG A 371 -20.89 -17.39 -8.47
N ALA A 372 -21.67 -18.38 -8.06
CA ALA A 372 -22.85 -18.20 -7.22
C ALA A 372 -22.55 -18.13 -5.71
N SER A 373 -21.50 -18.82 -5.25
CA SER A 373 -21.18 -18.96 -3.82
C SER A 373 -19.96 -18.12 -3.43
N PHE A 374 -18.93 -18.11 -4.27
CA PHE A 374 -17.61 -17.53 -3.97
C PHE A 374 -17.22 -16.47 -5.02
N GLY A 375 -18.23 -15.85 -5.64
CA GLY A 375 -18.08 -14.86 -6.71
C GLY A 375 -17.42 -13.55 -6.30
N ASP A 376 -17.26 -13.28 -5.01
CA ASP A 376 -16.59 -12.10 -4.43
C ASP A 376 -15.18 -12.38 -3.88
N HIS A 377 -14.74 -13.64 -3.84
CA HIS A 377 -13.39 -14.03 -3.40
C HIS A 377 -12.32 -13.75 -4.47
N ASN A 378 -11.09 -13.47 -4.02
CA ASN A 378 -9.92 -13.18 -4.86
C ASN A 378 -8.86 -14.22 -4.54
N VAL A 379 -8.69 -15.23 -5.40
CA VAL A 379 -7.98 -16.46 -5.03
C VAL A 379 -6.81 -16.74 -5.96
N VAL A 380 -5.66 -17.10 -5.37
CA VAL A 380 -4.59 -17.86 -6.05
C VAL A 380 -4.66 -19.30 -5.52
N ASN A 381 -4.87 -20.24 -6.43
CA ASN A 381 -4.95 -21.66 -6.12
C ASN A 381 -3.58 -22.28 -6.36
N VAL A 382 -3.12 -23.13 -5.43
CA VAL A 382 -1.88 -23.91 -5.55
C VAL A 382 -2.22 -25.38 -5.36
N PHE A 383 -1.84 -26.21 -6.33
CA PHE A 383 -1.94 -27.68 -6.29
C PHE A 383 -0.54 -28.28 -6.50
N GLN A 384 -0.18 -29.28 -5.70
CA GLN A 384 1.02 -30.11 -5.86
C GLN A 384 0.58 -31.59 -5.93
N GLU A 385 0.31 -32.05 -7.16
CA GLU A 385 -0.34 -33.34 -7.48
C GLU A 385 -1.56 -33.68 -6.58
N ASP A 386 -1.81 -34.97 -6.31
CA ASP A 386 -2.82 -35.50 -5.38
C ASP A 386 -2.57 -35.12 -3.91
N SER A 387 -1.47 -34.43 -3.58
CA SER A 387 -0.94 -34.37 -2.20
C SER A 387 -1.38 -33.14 -1.41
N HIS A 388 -1.36 -31.95 -2.03
CA HIS A 388 -1.61 -30.68 -1.34
C HIS A 388 -2.35 -29.71 -2.25
N HIS A 389 -3.43 -29.11 -1.71
CA HIS A 389 -4.27 -28.14 -2.40
C HIS A 389 -4.68 -27.02 -1.44
N VAL A 390 -4.39 -25.76 -1.79
CA VAL A 390 -4.80 -24.58 -1.02
C VAL A 390 -5.36 -23.50 -1.94
N ALA A 391 -6.51 -22.93 -1.57
CA ALA A 391 -7.08 -21.74 -2.17
C ALA A 391 -6.72 -20.51 -1.31
N PHE A 392 -5.62 -19.83 -1.63
CA PHE A 392 -5.20 -18.63 -0.91
C PHE A 392 -6.13 -17.46 -1.27
N ASP A 393 -6.95 -17.01 -0.33
CA ASP A 393 -7.95 -15.96 -0.51
C ASP A 393 -7.47 -14.61 0.04
N PHE A 394 -7.62 -13.56 -0.77
CA PHE A 394 -7.11 -12.22 -0.52
C PHE A 394 -8.26 -11.21 -0.38
N THR A 395 -8.14 -10.29 0.58
CA THR A 395 -9.19 -9.30 0.90
C THR A 395 -9.29 -8.15 -0.09
N SER A 396 -8.34 -8.03 -1.02
CA SER A 396 -8.33 -7.09 -2.13
C SER A 396 -8.08 -7.81 -3.46
N LYS A 397 -8.38 -7.16 -4.57
CA LYS A 397 -8.29 -7.75 -5.92
C LYS A 397 -6.84 -8.11 -6.25
N ILE A 398 -6.59 -9.31 -6.78
CA ILE A 398 -5.28 -9.68 -7.33
C ILE A 398 -5.02 -8.86 -8.61
N ILE A 399 -3.83 -8.27 -8.72
CA ILE A 399 -3.34 -7.54 -9.89
C ILE A 399 -2.58 -8.50 -10.80
N ASP A 400 -1.58 -9.19 -10.25
CA ASP A 400 -0.81 -10.25 -10.91
C ASP A 400 -0.04 -11.08 -9.86
N PHE A 401 0.57 -12.19 -10.27
CA PHE A 401 1.46 -12.99 -9.42
C PHE A 401 2.60 -13.62 -10.24
N PHE A 402 3.72 -13.94 -9.58
CA PHE A 402 4.82 -14.72 -10.17
C PHE A 402 5.28 -15.81 -9.21
N VAL A 403 6.09 -16.74 -9.72
CA VAL A 403 6.68 -17.82 -8.92
C VAL A 403 8.20 -17.75 -9.06
N MET A 404 8.89 -17.88 -7.93
CA MET A 404 10.33 -17.93 -7.83
C MET A 404 10.76 -19.40 -7.86
N CYS A 405 11.65 -19.71 -8.79
CA CYS A 405 12.11 -21.05 -9.13
C CYS A 405 13.62 -21.15 -8.88
N SER A 406 14.08 -22.32 -8.44
CA SER A 406 15.49 -22.56 -8.13
C SER A 406 16.23 -23.39 -9.18
N GLY A 407 15.53 -23.91 -10.19
CA GLY A 407 16.11 -24.52 -11.37
C GLY A 407 16.64 -23.47 -12.36
N GLY A 408 17.93 -23.54 -12.70
CA GLY A 408 18.51 -22.74 -13.79
C GLY A 408 18.12 -23.33 -15.17
N PRO A 409 18.45 -22.68 -16.30
CA PRO A 409 18.06 -23.16 -17.63
C PRO A 409 18.52 -24.58 -18.00
N ALA A 410 19.58 -25.09 -17.36
CA ALA A 410 20.13 -26.43 -17.58
C ALA A 410 19.58 -27.51 -16.61
N ASP A 411 18.70 -27.15 -15.66
CA ASP A 411 18.06 -28.12 -14.77
C ASP A 411 16.91 -28.89 -15.43
N GLU A 412 16.67 -30.12 -14.99
CA GLU A 412 15.53 -30.95 -15.40
C GLU A 412 14.19 -30.39 -14.88
N TYR A 413 14.20 -29.74 -13.71
CA TYR A 413 13.01 -29.26 -13.00
C TYR A 413 13.09 -27.76 -12.69
N ASP A 414 11.95 -27.07 -12.68
CA ASP A 414 11.86 -25.65 -12.29
C ASP A 414 12.11 -25.44 -10.78
N LYS A 415 11.71 -26.41 -9.94
CA LYS A 415 11.87 -26.38 -8.48
C LYS A 415 11.30 -25.07 -7.88
N PRO A 416 9.97 -24.83 -8.02
CA PRO A 416 9.30 -23.64 -7.49
C PRO A 416 9.40 -23.61 -5.96
N HIS A 417 9.68 -22.44 -5.39
CA HIS A 417 9.91 -22.30 -3.95
C HIS A 417 9.15 -21.15 -3.28
N THR A 418 8.66 -20.15 -4.02
CA THR A 418 7.91 -19.03 -3.45
C THR A 418 6.96 -18.42 -4.47
N VAL A 419 5.71 -18.13 -4.10
CA VAL A 419 4.78 -17.34 -4.93
C VAL A 419 4.76 -15.89 -4.44
N GLY A 420 5.03 -14.93 -5.32
CA GLY A 420 4.86 -13.50 -5.05
C GLY A 420 3.55 -13.01 -5.67
N VAL A 421 2.60 -12.58 -4.83
CA VAL A 421 1.26 -12.10 -5.24
C VAL A 421 1.14 -10.61 -4.97
N LEU A 422 0.81 -9.82 -6.00
CA LEU A 422 0.48 -8.41 -5.87
C LEU A 422 -1.04 -8.25 -5.91
N CYS A 423 -1.61 -7.77 -4.82
CA CYS A 423 -3.00 -7.37 -4.72
C CYS A 423 -3.13 -5.84 -4.75
N GLU A 424 -4.36 -5.34 -4.92
CA GLU A 424 -4.67 -3.93 -5.08
C GLU A 424 -4.34 -3.09 -3.83
N GLU A 425 -4.25 -3.74 -2.66
CA GLU A 425 -3.99 -3.10 -1.35
C GLU A 425 -2.86 -3.78 -0.54
N GLU A 426 -2.23 -4.85 -1.03
CA GLU A 426 -1.08 -5.50 -0.36
C GLU A 426 -0.21 -6.39 -1.27
N LEU A 427 1.01 -6.65 -0.80
CA LEU A 427 1.95 -7.63 -1.36
C LEU A 427 2.03 -8.84 -0.44
N VAL A 428 2.02 -10.06 -0.98
CA VAL A 428 2.16 -11.29 -0.18
C VAL A 428 3.12 -12.25 -0.87
N PHE A 429 4.07 -12.79 -0.09
CA PHE A 429 5.01 -13.82 -0.55
C PHE A 429 4.73 -15.11 0.21
N ILE A 430 4.48 -16.21 -0.49
CA ILE A 430 4.10 -17.52 0.07
C ILE A 430 5.25 -18.50 -0.14
N ASP A 431 5.81 -19.05 0.92
CA ASP A 431 6.83 -20.09 0.88
C ASP A 431 6.20 -21.43 0.48
N LEU A 432 6.65 -22.05 -0.63
CA LEU A 432 6.15 -23.37 -1.07
C LEU A 432 6.95 -24.54 -0.49
N THR A 433 8.06 -24.28 0.21
CA THR A 433 8.99 -25.33 0.69
C THR A 433 8.87 -25.65 2.18
N SER A 434 8.31 -24.74 2.98
CA SER A 434 7.99 -25.04 4.38
C SER A 434 6.63 -25.71 4.50
N GLU A 435 6.52 -26.64 5.44
CA GLU A 435 5.26 -27.32 5.79
C GLU A 435 4.12 -26.32 6.03
N GLY A 436 2.96 -26.59 5.45
CA GLY A 436 1.79 -25.70 5.54
C GLY A 436 1.88 -24.42 4.72
N TRP A 437 2.92 -24.21 3.89
CA TRP A 437 3.09 -23.04 3.01
C TRP A 437 2.84 -21.66 3.66
N PRO A 438 3.62 -21.25 4.68
CA PRO A 438 3.44 -19.98 5.38
C PRO A 438 3.84 -18.75 4.54
N CYS A 439 3.34 -17.58 4.91
CA CYS A 439 3.74 -16.32 4.26
C CYS A 439 5.11 -15.85 4.79
N HIS A 440 5.94 -15.25 3.93
CA HIS A 440 7.18 -14.57 4.33
C HIS A 440 6.87 -13.25 5.08
N SER A 441 7.78 -12.86 5.98
CA SER A 441 7.77 -11.50 6.56
C SER A 441 8.34 -10.50 5.56
N LEU A 442 7.69 -9.34 5.39
CA LEU A 442 8.10 -8.32 4.43
C LEU A 442 9.12 -7.34 5.07
N PRO A 443 10.36 -7.20 4.55
CA PRO A 443 11.33 -6.24 5.07
C PRO A 443 11.07 -4.79 4.63
N TYR A 444 10.28 -4.60 3.57
CA TYR A 444 9.83 -3.32 2.98
C TYR A 444 8.42 -3.54 2.39
N LEU A 445 7.84 -2.59 1.65
CA LEU A 445 6.52 -2.74 0.97
C LEU A 445 5.31 -3.16 1.85
N SER A 446 5.42 -3.04 3.18
CA SER A 446 4.35 -3.42 4.10
C SER A 446 3.11 -2.52 3.96
N SER A 447 1.92 -3.12 3.89
CA SER A 447 0.64 -2.40 3.90
C SER A 447 0.38 -1.74 5.26
N LEU A 448 0.86 -0.51 5.40
CA LEU A 448 0.71 0.29 6.62
C LEU A 448 -0.77 0.48 6.96
N HIS A 449 -1.60 0.69 5.94
CA HIS A 449 -3.05 0.86 5.97
C HIS A 449 -3.88 -0.42 6.14
N ALA A 450 -3.24 -1.58 6.38
CA ALA A 450 -3.92 -2.84 6.69
C ALA A 450 -4.94 -2.74 7.84
N SER A 451 -4.84 -1.70 8.67
CA SER A 451 -5.94 -1.06 9.38
C SER A 451 -5.74 0.46 9.25
N SER A 452 -6.81 1.27 9.16
CA SER A 452 -6.67 2.71 8.86
C SER A 452 -5.77 3.40 9.89
N ILE A 453 -4.72 4.10 9.44
CA ILE A 453 -3.84 4.88 10.33
C ILE A 453 -4.63 6.07 10.90
N THR A 454 -4.71 6.15 12.23
CA THR A 454 -5.42 7.22 12.97
C THR A 454 -4.48 8.15 13.71
N SER A 455 -3.27 7.70 14.06
CA SER A 455 -2.21 8.54 14.64
C SER A 455 -0.81 7.99 14.33
N SER A 456 0.21 8.86 14.43
CA SER A 456 1.61 8.49 14.24
C SER A 456 2.52 9.28 15.19
N CYS A 457 3.64 8.68 15.58
CA CYS A 457 4.65 9.26 16.46
C CYS A 457 6.04 8.75 16.09
N GLN A 458 7.08 9.58 16.19
CA GLN A 458 8.46 9.20 15.89
C GLN A 458 9.31 9.30 17.17
N VAL A 459 10.13 8.28 17.41
CA VAL A 459 10.96 8.14 18.60
C VAL A 459 12.41 7.97 18.15
N SER A 460 13.19 9.05 18.21
CA SER A 460 14.59 9.03 17.78
C SER A 460 15.53 8.42 18.85
N ASN A 461 16.64 7.81 18.42
CA ASN A 461 17.76 7.39 19.26
C ASN A 461 17.36 6.45 20.42
N VAL A 462 16.63 5.39 20.12
CA VAL A 462 16.20 4.37 21.11
C VAL A 462 17.43 3.62 21.65
N PRO A 463 17.54 3.37 22.97
CA PRO A 463 18.56 2.51 23.56
C PRO A 463 18.58 1.11 22.94
N SER A 464 19.78 0.50 22.85
CA SER A 464 19.93 -0.81 22.21
C SER A 464 19.13 -1.90 22.90
N ASP A 465 19.14 -1.91 24.23
CA ASP A 465 18.41 -2.80 25.12
C ASP A 465 16.89 -2.73 24.89
N ILE A 466 16.30 -1.53 24.95
CA ILE A 466 14.87 -1.32 24.71
C ILE A 466 14.47 -1.69 23.27
N TYR A 467 15.32 -1.42 22.29
CA TYR A 467 15.06 -1.84 20.90
C TYR A 467 15.14 -3.36 20.73
N GLU A 468 16.14 -4.02 21.32
CA GLU A 468 16.32 -5.48 21.24
C GLU A 468 15.19 -6.25 21.94
N GLN A 469 14.68 -5.75 23.07
CA GLN A 469 13.46 -6.27 23.70
C GLN A 469 12.23 -6.17 22.77
N ILE A 470 12.06 -5.05 22.05
CA ILE A 470 10.95 -4.88 21.09
C ILE A 470 11.09 -5.82 19.90
N VAL A 471 12.31 -6.02 19.37
CA VAL A 471 12.57 -6.98 18.28
C VAL A 471 12.29 -8.41 18.74
N SER A 472 12.79 -8.81 19.92
CA SER A 472 12.59 -10.17 20.44
C SER A 472 11.12 -10.49 20.74
N ALA A 473 10.36 -9.51 21.26
CA ALA A 473 8.90 -9.62 21.40
C ALA A 473 8.19 -9.79 20.04
N GLY A 474 8.67 -9.10 19.01
CA GLY A 474 8.22 -9.25 17.62
C GLY A 474 8.49 -10.64 17.04
N GLU A 475 9.72 -11.12 17.16
CA GLU A 475 10.13 -12.45 16.71
C GLU A 475 9.32 -13.55 17.40
N HIS A 476 9.10 -13.43 18.72
CA HIS A 476 8.23 -14.34 19.48
C HIS A 476 6.76 -14.30 18.99
N GLN A 477 6.23 -13.12 18.65
CA GLN A 477 4.89 -12.95 18.06
C GLN A 477 4.78 -13.58 16.66
N MET A 478 5.88 -13.70 15.91
CA MET A 478 5.88 -14.18 14.52
C MET A 478 6.37 -15.63 14.34
N MET A 479 6.99 -16.23 15.36
CA MET A 479 7.76 -17.49 15.30
C MET A 479 7.07 -18.69 14.61
N ASN A 480 5.74 -18.76 14.66
CA ASN A 480 4.91 -19.83 14.07
C ASN A 480 3.83 -19.30 13.10
N VAL A 481 3.95 -18.04 12.65
CA VAL A 481 2.96 -17.35 11.78
C VAL A 481 3.51 -17.06 10.39
N VAL A 482 4.83 -16.87 10.28
CA VAL A 482 5.53 -16.61 9.00
C VAL A 482 6.60 -17.66 8.71
N SER A 483 7.04 -17.74 7.45
CA SER A 483 8.21 -18.53 7.06
C SER A 483 9.46 -18.06 7.82
N ARG A 484 10.33 -19.02 8.13
CA ARG A 484 11.66 -18.81 8.72
C ARG A 484 12.78 -18.79 7.66
N ARG A 485 12.45 -18.92 6.37
CA ARG A 485 13.40 -18.73 5.28
C ARG A 485 13.80 -17.26 5.16
N GLU A 486 14.98 -17.02 4.61
CA GLU A 486 15.42 -15.67 4.27
C GLU A 486 14.57 -15.06 3.15
N TRP A 487 14.49 -13.74 3.14
CA TRP A 487 13.71 -12.98 2.15
C TRP A 487 14.26 -13.21 0.73
N PRO A 488 13.45 -13.73 -0.22
CA PRO A 488 13.98 -14.30 -1.46
C PRO A 488 14.30 -13.27 -2.56
N LEU A 489 13.86 -12.01 -2.43
CA LEU A 489 14.33 -10.91 -3.29
C LEU A 489 15.60 -10.31 -2.67
N ASP A 490 16.74 -10.94 -2.95
CA ASP A 490 18.08 -10.57 -2.47
C ASP A 490 18.94 -9.88 -3.54
N GLY A 491 18.33 -9.46 -4.65
CA GLY A 491 18.99 -8.82 -5.79
C GLY A 491 19.65 -7.48 -5.48
N GLY A 492 20.84 -7.26 -6.04
CA GLY A 492 21.60 -6.01 -5.89
C GLY A 492 22.34 -5.83 -4.55
N GLN A 493 23.10 -4.74 -4.46
CA GLN A 493 23.92 -4.41 -3.30
C GLN A 493 23.52 -3.05 -2.72
N ASN A 494 23.16 -3.03 -1.44
CA ASN A 494 23.01 -1.81 -0.66
C ASN A 494 24.40 -1.29 -0.24
N LEU A 495 24.66 -0.01 -0.47
CA LEU A 495 25.93 0.69 -0.18
C LEU A 495 25.81 1.69 0.98
N ALA A 496 24.60 1.95 1.48
CA ALA A 496 24.37 2.91 2.55
C ALA A 496 25.02 2.46 3.88
N ASP A 497 25.63 3.41 4.59
CA ASP A 497 26.22 3.18 5.92
C ASP A 497 25.18 2.63 6.92
N ALA A 498 25.65 1.74 7.80
CA ALA A 498 24.81 1.22 8.89
C ALA A 498 24.32 2.36 9.81
N PRO A 499 23.03 2.40 10.18
CA PRO A 499 22.45 3.60 10.81
C PRO A 499 23.03 3.88 12.19
N VAL A 500 23.58 5.09 12.35
CA VAL A 500 24.28 5.58 13.56
C VAL A 500 23.38 5.64 14.81
N SER A 501 22.07 5.47 14.65
CA SER A 501 21.06 5.54 15.70
C SER A 501 19.86 4.68 15.34
N ARG A 502 19.28 3.96 16.32
CA ARG A 502 18.03 3.24 16.13
C ARG A 502 16.84 4.18 16.33
N ASP A 503 15.99 4.32 15.32
CA ASP A 503 14.84 5.23 15.30
C ASP A 503 13.56 4.47 14.99
N LEU A 504 12.51 4.71 15.78
CA LEU A 504 11.20 4.06 15.60
C LEU A 504 10.15 5.01 15.06
N LEU A 505 9.37 4.53 14.08
CA LEU A 505 8.09 5.10 13.72
C LEU A 505 6.99 4.23 14.34
N LEU A 506 6.05 4.86 15.04
CA LEU A 506 4.90 4.21 15.65
C LEU A 506 3.64 4.63 14.90
N THR A 507 2.82 3.67 14.46
CA THR A 507 1.51 3.95 13.84
C THR A 507 0.39 3.34 14.66
N GLY A 508 -0.58 4.17 15.05
CA GLY A 508 -1.80 3.77 15.74
C GLY A 508 -2.96 3.71 14.76
N HIS A 509 -3.83 2.70 14.91
CA HIS A 509 -4.81 2.34 13.90
C HIS A 509 -6.26 2.29 14.43
N GLU A 510 -7.24 2.26 13.51
CA GLU A 510 -8.69 2.25 13.77
C GLU A 510 -9.22 0.97 14.45
N ASP A 511 -8.49 -0.14 14.37
CA ASP A 511 -8.76 -1.42 15.09
C ASP A 511 -8.20 -1.45 16.51
N GLY A 512 -7.57 -0.37 16.99
CA GLY A 512 -6.86 -0.36 18.28
C GLY A 512 -5.52 -1.09 18.26
N SER A 513 -4.97 -1.39 17.08
CA SER A 513 -3.59 -1.85 16.98
C SER A 513 -2.59 -0.69 16.96
N LEU A 514 -1.42 -0.93 17.54
CA LEU A 514 -0.23 -0.08 17.42
C LEU A 514 0.88 -0.92 16.79
N LYS A 515 1.45 -0.45 15.68
CA LYS A 515 2.57 -1.10 15.00
C LYS A 515 3.87 -0.31 15.23
N PHE A 516 4.94 -1.04 15.49
CA PHE A 516 6.30 -0.54 15.64
C PHE A 516 7.07 -0.81 14.36
N TRP A 517 7.69 0.23 13.81
CA TRP A 517 8.47 0.17 12.59
C TRP A 517 9.87 0.73 12.83
N ASP A 518 10.88 0.04 12.29
CA ASP A 518 12.24 0.53 12.22
C ASP A 518 12.34 1.55 11.07
N CYS A 519 12.58 2.82 11.40
CA CYS A 519 12.78 3.90 10.42
C CYS A 519 14.23 4.42 10.42
N SER A 520 15.17 3.62 10.94
CA SER A 520 16.59 3.95 11.01
C SER A 520 17.26 4.01 9.63
N SER A 521 16.70 3.30 8.64
CA SER A 521 17.22 3.19 7.25
C SER A 521 16.13 3.54 6.22
N THR A 522 16.42 3.27 4.93
CA THR A 522 15.47 3.36 3.82
C THR A 522 14.37 2.28 3.88
N ALA A 523 14.70 1.07 4.32
CA ALA A 523 13.72 0.00 4.54
C ALA A 523 12.93 0.24 5.84
N LEU A 524 11.65 0.63 5.72
CA LEU A 524 10.71 0.74 6.85
C LEU A 524 10.23 -0.67 7.26
N ARG A 525 11.01 -1.34 8.09
CA ARG A 525 10.78 -2.74 8.50
C ARG A 525 9.83 -2.85 9.69
N PHE A 526 8.87 -3.77 9.62
CA PHE A 526 8.00 -4.10 10.76
C PHE A 526 8.80 -4.75 11.91
N LEU A 527 8.49 -4.37 13.16
CA LEU A 527 9.06 -4.98 14.36
C LEU A 527 8.02 -5.74 15.19
N TYR A 528 6.94 -5.08 15.63
CA TYR A 528 6.02 -5.62 16.64
C TYR A 528 4.62 -4.99 16.53
N LYS A 529 3.56 -5.75 16.84
CA LYS A 529 2.16 -5.28 16.93
C LYS A 529 1.63 -5.44 18.36
N LEU A 530 1.24 -4.34 18.98
CA LEU A 530 0.39 -4.32 20.18
C LEU A 530 -1.10 -4.28 19.76
N SER A 531 -1.96 -4.96 20.52
CA SER A 531 -3.42 -5.00 20.31
C SER A 531 -4.16 -4.59 21.59
N THR A 532 -4.88 -3.47 21.58
CA THR A 532 -5.66 -3.04 22.76
C THR A 532 -6.96 -3.83 22.93
N ALA A 533 -7.51 -4.41 21.86
CA ALA A 533 -8.73 -5.22 21.89
C ALA A 533 -8.60 -6.49 22.76
N ASN A 534 -7.38 -6.94 23.05
CA ASN A 534 -7.14 -8.06 23.97
C ASN A 534 -7.53 -7.70 25.41
N ILE A 535 -7.51 -6.42 25.79
CA ILE A 535 -7.75 -5.90 27.16
C ILE A 535 -9.18 -5.35 27.34
N LEU A 536 -9.81 -4.91 26.26
CA LEU A 536 -11.10 -4.20 26.27
C LEU A 536 -12.26 -5.10 25.81
N GLU A 537 -13.45 -4.90 26.38
CA GLU A 537 -14.68 -5.59 25.98
C GLU A 537 -15.33 -4.86 24.79
N THR A 538 -15.74 -5.62 23.78
CA THR A 538 -16.31 -5.11 22.51
C THR A 538 -17.67 -5.75 22.23
N ASP A 539 -18.60 -5.01 21.61
CA ASP A 539 -19.97 -5.46 21.24
C ASP A 539 -20.02 -6.61 20.20
N VAL A 540 -18.88 -7.25 19.91
CA VAL A 540 -18.70 -8.32 18.93
C VAL A 540 -17.87 -9.42 19.59
N ASP A 541 -18.38 -10.65 19.60
CA ASP A 541 -17.66 -11.82 20.09
C ASP A 541 -16.45 -12.12 19.20
N VAL A 542 -15.27 -11.69 19.65
CA VAL A 542 -13.99 -11.91 18.93
C VAL A 542 -13.58 -13.39 18.95
N ASN A 543 -14.07 -14.17 19.93
CA ASN A 543 -13.79 -15.60 20.09
C ASN A 543 -14.60 -16.48 19.11
N GLY A 544 -14.81 -15.99 17.88
CA GLY A 544 -15.38 -16.73 16.77
C GLY A 544 -14.36 -17.65 16.09
N THR A 545 -13.58 -18.42 16.85
CA THR A 545 -12.87 -19.59 16.32
C THR A 545 -13.94 -20.63 15.98
N GLY A 546 -14.43 -20.59 14.74
CA GLY A 546 -15.21 -21.69 14.21
C GLY A 546 -14.37 -22.96 14.25
N GLU A 547 -14.95 -24.04 14.73
CA GLU A 547 -14.34 -25.36 14.61
C GLU A 547 -14.22 -25.71 13.12
N ASP A 548 -13.09 -26.28 12.71
CA ASP A 548 -12.79 -26.54 11.29
C ASP A 548 -13.71 -27.65 10.72
N GLU A 549 -14.90 -27.26 10.26
CA GLU A 549 -15.57 -28.00 9.18
C GLU A 549 -14.65 -27.97 7.94
N GLU A 550 -14.54 -29.08 7.21
CA GLU A 550 -13.76 -29.17 5.97
C GLU A 550 -14.41 -28.30 4.87
N GLU A 551 -14.19 -26.98 4.91
CA GLU A 551 -14.73 -26.02 3.94
C GLU A 551 -14.12 -26.28 2.56
N TRP A 552 -14.99 -26.50 1.56
CA TRP A 552 -14.61 -26.70 0.17
C TRP A 552 -15.21 -25.60 -0.71
N PRO A 553 -14.42 -24.83 -1.50
CA PRO A 553 -12.95 -24.87 -1.67
C PRO A 553 -12.12 -24.74 -0.38
N PRO A 554 -10.90 -25.31 -0.33
CA PRO A 554 -10.03 -25.29 0.86
C PRO A 554 -9.40 -23.90 1.03
N PHE A 555 -10.21 -22.96 1.49
CA PHE A 555 -9.85 -21.56 1.64
C PHE A 555 -8.86 -21.33 2.76
N ARG A 556 -7.87 -20.47 2.49
CA ARG A 556 -7.02 -19.92 3.52
C ARG A 556 -6.79 -18.43 3.29
N LYS A 557 -7.19 -17.59 4.25
CA LYS A 557 -6.92 -16.15 4.20
C LYS A 557 -5.41 -15.92 4.15
N ALA A 558 -4.97 -15.21 3.12
CA ALA A 558 -3.62 -14.71 2.98
C ALA A 558 -3.57 -13.19 3.21
N GLY A 559 -2.37 -12.65 3.43
CA GLY A 559 -2.17 -11.22 3.68
C GLY A 559 -2.60 -10.74 5.07
N LEU A 560 -2.52 -9.43 5.26
CA LEU A 560 -2.78 -8.71 6.51
C LEU A 560 -3.86 -7.62 6.37
N PHE A 561 -4.24 -7.24 5.15
CA PHE A 561 -5.15 -6.15 4.88
C PHE A 561 -6.59 -6.44 5.37
N ASP A 562 -7.11 -5.62 6.29
CA ASP A 562 -8.51 -5.62 6.68
C ASP A 562 -9.01 -4.18 6.91
N PRO A 563 -9.61 -3.53 5.89
CA PRO A 563 -9.97 -2.12 5.93
C PRO A 563 -11.28 -1.87 6.72
N PHE A 564 -11.60 -2.73 7.69
CA PHE A 564 -12.87 -2.75 8.41
C PHE A 564 -12.67 -2.99 9.92
N SER A 565 -12.29 -1.98 10.70
CA SER A 565 -12.42 -2.05 12.17
C SER A 565 -13.85 -2.44 12.58
N ASP A 566 -14.02 -3.46 13.42
CA ASP A 566 -15.35 -3.90 13.90
C ASP A 566 -15.94 -2.90 14.93
N ASP A 567 -15.09 -2.18 15.67
CA ASP A 567 -15.50 -1.12 16.60
C ASP A 567 -14.56 0.11 16.56
N PRO A 568 -15.00 1.27 16.04
CA PRO A 568 -14.18 2.48 15.98
C PRO A 568 -13.87 3.11 17.35
N ARG A 569 -14.50 2.67 18.46
CA ARG A 569 -14.11 3.09 19.82
C ARG A 569 -12.65 2.72 20.15
N LEU A 570 -12.14 1.65 19.53
CA LEU A 570 -10.77 1.16 19.73
C LEU A 570 -9.70 2.10 19.15
N GLY A 571 -10.04 2.92 18.14
CA GLY A 571 -9.06 3.63 17.33
C GLY A 571 -8.11 4.53 18.11
N ILE A 572 -6.79 4.39 17.87
CA ILE A 572 -5.74 5.09 18.63
C ILE A 572 -5.59 6.54 18.12
N THR A 573 -5.83 7.51 19.00
CA THR A 573 -5.81 8.95 18.71
C THR A 573 -4.50 9.65 19.12
N GLN A 574 -3.81 9.14 20.15
CA GLN A 574 -2.57 9.72 20.69
C GLN A 574 -1.60 8.62 21.12
N ILE A 575 -0.30 8.85 20.92
CA ILE A 575 0.79 7.91 21.24
C ILE A 575 1.91 8.71 21.93
N VAL A 576 2.31 8.29 23.13
CA VAL A 576 3.49 8.83 23.85
C VAL A 576 4.34 7.66 24.32
N MET A 577 5.62 7.63 23.96
CA MET A 577 6.57 6.58 24.38
C MET A 577 7.84 7.22 24.95
N CYS A 578 8.29 6.72 26.10
CA CYS A 578 9.60 7.04 26.67
C CYS A 578 10.63 5.98 26.24
N PRO A 579 11.56 6.29 25.31
CA PRO A 579 12.57 5.34 24.87
C PRO A 579 13.56 4.96 25.98
N LEU A 580 13.67 5.75 27.05
CA LEU A 580 14.60 5.50 28.17
C LEU A 580 14.06 4.55 29.25
N THR A 581 12.77 4.24 29.24
CA THR A 581 12.15 3.36 30.26
C THR A 581 11.29 2.25 29.68
N GLY A 582 11.13 2.18 28.35
CA GLY A 582 10.19 1.23 27.71
C GLY A 582 8.72 1.48 28.08
N MET A 583 8.38 2.67 28.58
CA MET A 583 7.02 3.00 29.01
C MET A 583 6.25 3.69 27.89
N LEU A 584 5.02 3.23 27.65
CA LEU A 584 4.18 3.61 26.53
C LEU A 584 2.79 3.99 27.04
N VAL A 585 2.22 5.09 26.55
CA VAL A 585 0.87 5.53 26.88
C VAL A 585 0.10 5.78 25.59
N LEU A 586 -1.13 5.26 25.51
CA LEU A 586 -2.01 5.33 24.35
C LEU A 586 -3.34 5.97 24.71
N GLY A 587 -3.79 6.92 23.90
CA GLY A 587 -5.11 7.53 24.01
C GLY A 587 -6.05 7.04 22.92
N GLY A 588 -7.25 6.59 23.28
CA GLY A 588 -8.24 6.01 22.37
C GLY A 588 -9.42 6.92 22.02
N SER A 589 -10.29 6.43 21.13
CA SER A 589 -11.40 7.20 20.55
C SER A 589 -12.66 7.28 21.44
N ALA A 590 -12.76 6.43 22.47
CA ALA A 590 -13.81 6.46 23.50
C ALA A 590 -13.32 7.01 24.86
N GLY A 591 -12.22 7.78 24.86
CA GLY A 591 -11.69 8.44 26.06
C GLY A 591 -10.89 7.52 26.99
N GLN A 592 -10.61 6.29 26.60
CA GLN A 592 -9.71 5.40 27.32
C GLN A 592 -8.24 5.84 27.12
N VAL A 593 -7.48 5.91 28.21
CA VAL A 593 -6.02 6.13 28.20
C VAL A 593 -5.34 4.95 28.89
N MET A 594 -4.51 4.23 28.15
CA MET A 594 -3.92 2.96 28.57
C MET A 594 -2.42 3.13 28.78
N CYS A 595 -1.91 2.74 29.95
CA CYS A 595 -0.49 2.77 30.28
C CYS A 595 0.10 1.36 30.15
N PHE A 596 1.27 1.26 29.51
CA PHE A 596 1.99 0.02 29.28
C PHE A 596 3.47 0.15 29.65
N GLN A 597 4.05 -0.97 30.08
CA GLN A 597 5.47 -1.14 30.36
C GLN A 597 6.02 -2.32 29.54
N LEU A 598 7.18 -2.15 28.93
CA LEU A 598 7.89 -3.21 28.19
C LEU A 598 8.41 -4.29 29.15
N ALA A 599 8.19 -5.57 28.80
CA ALA A 599 8.55 -6.75 29.59
C ALA A 599 8.87 -7.99 28.70
N ASP A 600 9.88 -8.75 29.12
CA ASP A 600 10.51 -9.82 28.30
C ASP A 600 9.85 -11.21 28.41
N LYS A 601 8.73 -11.31 29.15
CA LYS A 601 8.06 -12.57 29.48
C LYS A 601 6.56 -12.40 29.39
N GLU A 602 5.82 -13.49 29.22
CA GLU A 602 4.37 -13.45 29.38
C GLU A 602 3.97 -13.14 30.84
N MET A 603 2.82 -12.48 31.01
CA MET A 603 2.18 -12.27 32.31
C MET A 603 0.67 -12.42 32.19
N VAL A 604 0.06 -13.09 33.16
CA VAL A 604 -1.40 -13.10 33.35
C VAL A 604 -1.71 -12.17 34.52
N ARG A 605 -2.41 -11.07 34.26
CA ARG A 605 -2.82 -10.12 35.31
C ARG A 605 -4.19 -9.53 35.02
N ARG A 606 -4.89 -9.13 36.08
CA ARG A 606 -6.01 -8.18 35.95
C ARG A 606 -5.44 -6.80 35.64
N VAL A 607 -6.10 -6.07 34.75
CA VAL A 607 -5.77 -4.67 34.44
C VAL A 607 -6.69 -3.78 35.28
N GLU A 608 -6.14 -2.79 35.96
CA GLU A 608 -6.93 -1.88 36.81
C GLU A 608 -7.45 -0.69 36.02
N SER A 609 -8.69 -0.27 36.26
CA SER A 609 -9.31 0.87 35.58
C SER A 609 -9.88 1.89 36.56
N PHE A 610 -9.71 3.18 36.25
CA PHE A 610 -10.17 4.27 37.10
C PHE A 610 -10.76 5.44 36.29
N ASN A 611 -11.80 6.07 36.84
CA ASN A 611 -12.57 7.10 36.13
C ASN A 611 -12.05 8.51 36.42
N CYS A 612 -11.76 9.28 35.37
CA CYS A 612 -11.39 10.68 35.41
C CYS A 612 -12.58 11.55 34.97
N ARG A 613 -13.38 12.03 35.93
CA ARG A 613 -14.56 12.88 35.66
C ARG A 613 -14.13 14.31 35.30
N ILE A 614 -14.04 14.60 34.00
CA ILE A 614 -13.72 15.93 33.45
C ILE A 614 -14.92 16.88 33.57
N VAL A 615 -16.12 16.39 33.28
CA VAL A 615 -17.38 17.12 33.50
C VAL A 615 -18.03 16.56 34.77
N GLY A 616 -18.32 17.44 35.72
CA GLY A 616 -19.01 17.09 36.96
C GLY A 616 -20.52 17.00 36.79
N GLU A 617 -21.23 16.84 37.90
CA GLU A 617 -22.70 16.84 37.98
C GLU A 617 -23.26 18.27 37.85
N VAL A 618 -23.00 18.90 36.70
CA VAL A 618 -23.54 20.21 36.31
C VAL A 618 -24.92 19.99 35.68
N ASP A 619 -25.94 20.63 36.25
CA ASP A 619 -27.36 20.42 35.92
C ASP A 619 -27.63 20.46 34.40
N GLY A 620 -27.82 19.28 33.80
CA GLY A 620 -28.30 19.12 32.43
C GLY A 620 -27.28 18.79 31.35
N PHE A 621 -25.98 18.56 31.65
CA PHE A 621 -25.08 18.02 30.63
C PHE A 621 -25.46 16.56 30.27
N ILE A 622 -25.71 16.29 28.99
CA ILE A 622 -26.07 14.97 28.47
C ILE A 622 -25.09 14.55 27.38
N TRP A 623 -24.38 13.45 27.62
CA TRP A 623 -23.52 12.82 26.61
C TRP A 623 -24.36 12.18 25.48
N LYS A 624 -23.94 12.40 24.23
CA LYS A 624 -24.65 11.94 23.01
C LYS A 624 -23.78 11.12 22.05
N GLY A 625 -22.56 10.76 22.47
CA GLY A 625 -21.65 9.91 21.71
C GLY A 625 -21.78 8.44 22.10
N HIS A 626 -20.80 7.64 21.69
CA HIS A 626 -20.69 6.23 22.11
C HIS A 626 -20.40 6.11 23.62
N GLY A 627 -20.78 5.00 24.23
CA GLY A 627 -20.31 4.65 25.58
C GLY A 627 -18.80 4.41 25.62
N PRO A 628 -18.21 4.25 26.83
CA PRO A 628 -16.83 3.79 26.96
C PRO A 628 -16.64 2.38 26.36
N LEU A 629 -15.40 1.90 26.38
CA LEU A 629 -15.09 0.47 26.31
C LEU A 629 -14.75 0.02 27.72
N ASP A 630 -15.42 -1.02 28.22
CA ASP A 630 -15.14 -1.58 29.53
C ASP A 630 -13.86 -2.45 29.49
N VAL A 631 -13.19 -2.56 30.63
CA VAL A 631 -11.96 -3.37 30.77
C VAL A 631 -12.36 -4.75 31.28
N LYS A 632 -11.81 -5.80 30.66
CA LYS A 632 -12.19 -7.20 30.95
C LYS A 632 -12.14 -7.52 32.44
N SER A 633 -13.20 -8.14 32.96
CA SER A 633 -13.29 -8.48 34.39
C SER A 633 -12.19 -9.43 34.84
N GLU A 634 -11.84 -10.39 33.99
CA GLU A 634 -10.94 -11.50 34.26
C GLU A 634 -9.46 -11.16 34.02
N PRO A 635 -8.51 -11.93 34.61
CA PRO A 635 -7.09 -11.79 34.32
C PRO A 635 -6.79 -12.05 32.84
N VAL A 636 -6.17 -11.07 32.17
CA VAL A 636 -5.81 -11.13 30.75
C VAL A 636 -4.38 -11.67 30.62
N ARG A 637 -4.16 -12.65 29.74
CA ARG A 637 -2.82 -13.08 29.31
C ARG A 637 -2.23 -12.03 28.38
N GLN A 638 -0.99 -11.65 28.64
CA GLN A 638 -0.23 -10.66 27.88
C GLN A 638 1.11 -11.28 27.53
N ASP A 639 1.34 -11.53 26.24
CA ASP A 639 2.57 -12.12 25.71
C ASP A 639 3.77 -11.14 25.86
N PRO A 640 5.03 -11.57 25.64
CA PRO A 640 6.19 -10.66 25.70
C PRO A 640 6.01 -9.39 24.85
N GLY A 641 6.54 -8.27 25.34
CA GLY A 641 6.34 -6.94 24.74
C GLY A 641 5.71 -5.96 25.72
N PHE A 642 4.72 -5.18 25.27
CA PHE A 642 4.15 -4.09 26.08
C PHE A 642 2.95 -4.56 26.92
N HIS A 643 3.13 -4.63 28.24
CA HIS A 643 2.11 -5.06 29.18
C HIS A 643 1.32 -3.89 29.76
N CYS A 644 -0.01 -3.96 29.73
CA CYS A 644 -0.89 -2.94 30.27
C CYS A 644 -0.94 -3.00 31.80
N GLU A 645 -0.64 -1.87 32.44
CA GLU A 645 -0.64 -1.71 33.89
C GLU A 645 -2.00 -1.22 34.38
N CYS A 646 -2.51 -0.14 33.78
CA CYS A 646 -3.79 0.47 34.13
C CYS A 646 -4.45 1.25 32.96
N VAL A 647 -5.75 1.48 33.09
CA VAL A 647 -6.58 2.27 32.15
C VAL A 647 -7.27 3.44 32.87
N ALA A 648 -6.90 4.67 32.51
CA ALA A 648 -7.59 5.88 32.94
C ALA A 648 -8.73 6.18 31.95
N GLN A 649 -9.99 6.05 32.37
CA GLN A 649 -11.16 6.30 31.53
C GLN A 649 -11.66 7.75 31.70
N ALA A 650 -11.71 8.51 30.62
CA ALA A 650 -12.32 9.84 30.60
C ALA A 650 -13.84 9.78 30.78
N TRP A 651 -14.39 10.71 31.56
CA TRP A 651 -15.83 10.98 31.61
C TRP A 651 -16.13 12.45 31.31
N PRO A 652 -16.87 12.78 30.24
CA PRO A 652 -17.49 11.88 29.26
C PRO A 652 -16.47 11.08 28.41
N PRO A 653 -16.86 9.91 27.86
CA PRO A 653 -15.99 9.02 27.08
C PRO A 653 -15.73 9.56 25.66
N ALA A 654 -15.13 10.74 25.59
CA ALA A 654 -14.79 11.43 24.35
C ALA A 654 -13.33 11.20 23.97
N GLY A 655 -13.07 10.98 22.67
CA GLY A 655 -11.75 10.67 22.14
C GLY A 655 -10.66 11.65 22.59
N ILE A 656 -9.48 11.11 22.86
CA ILE A 656 -8.36 11.88 23.41
C ILE A 656 -7.78 12.80 22.32
N THR A 657 -7.70 14.08 22.64
CA THR A 657 -7.33 15.17 21.70
C THR A 657 -5.92 15.71 21.90
N ALA A 658 -5.35 15.50 23.09
CA ALA A 658 -3.96 15.81 23.44
C ALA A 658 -3.53 14.89 24.59
N MET A 659 -2.25 14.51 24.63
CA MET A 659 -1.69 13.67 25.70
C MET A 659 -0.26 14.07 26.01
N ALA A 660 0.13 13.98 27.28
CA ALA A 660 1.51 14.12 27.73
C ALA A 660 1.77 13.16 28.90
N PHE A 661 3.00 12.69 29.04
CA PHE A 661 3.41 11.77 30.11
C PHE A 661 4.83 12.06 30.55
N GLN A 662 5.15 11.90 31.84
CA GLN A 662 6.49 12.09 32.38
C GLN A 662 6.93 10.86 33.18
N SER A 663 7.71 9.98 32.56
CA SER A 663 8.10 8.69 33.13
C SER A 663 8.94 8.79 34.40
N LEU A 664 9.75 9.85 34.59
CA LEU A 664 10.47 10.03 35.86
C LEU A 664 9.53 10.37 37.03
N TRP A 665 8.34 10.91 36.74
CA TRP A 665 7.36 11.29 37.76
C TRP A 665 6.25 10.24 37.92
N GLY A 666 6.01 9.39 36.93
CA GLY A 666 4.84 8.50 36.90
C GLY A 666 3.52 9.29 36.85
N VAL A 667 3.52 10.42 36.14
CA VAL A 667 2.37 11.34 36.04
C VAL A 667 2.03 11.53 34.57
N GLY A 668 0.75 11.32 34.24
CA GLY A 668 0.19 11.54 32.92
C GLY A 668 -0.88 12.61 32.91
N ALA A 669 -1.09 13.23 31.75
CA ALA A 669 -2.17 14.17 31.51
C ALA A 669 -2.80 13.90 30.13
N PHE A 670 -4.12 14.03 30.03
CA PHE A 670 -4.85 13.89 28.77
C PHE A 670 -5.98 14.92 28.65
N GLY A 671 -6.26 15.31 27.40
CA GLY A 671 -7.24 16.33 27.05
C GLY A 671 -8.32 15.80 26.10
N THR A 672 -9.52 16.34 26.21
CA THR A 672 -10.69 16.05 25.38
C THR A 672 -11.30 17.33 24.82
N SER A 673 -12.42 17.22 24.08
CA SER A 673 -13.25 18.37 23.70
C SER A 673 -13.84 19.15 24.89
N HIS A 674 -13.92 18.56 26.09
CA HIS A 674 -14.60 19.15 27.26
C HIS A 674 -13.64 19.72 28.31
N GLY A 675 -12.39 19.29 28.32
CA GLY A 675 -11.40 19.61 29.35
C GLY A 675 -10.34 18.52 29.48
N PHE A 676 -9.62 18.50 30.60
CA PHE A 676 -8.47 17.63 30.80
C PHE A 676 -8.47 16.96 32.18
N ALA A 677 -7.71 15.88 32.29
CA ALA A 677 -7.43 15.17 33.52
C ALA A 677 -5.93 14.94 33.69
N VAL A 678 -5.50 14.79 34.94
CA VAL A 678 -4.12 14.46 35.32
C VAL A 678 -4.19 13.28 36.29
N PHE A 679 -3.34 12.27 36.06
CA PHE A 679 -3.42 10.99 36.76
C PHE A 679 -2.03 10.49 37.20
N ASP A 680 -2.02 9.71 38.26
CA ASP A 680 -0.84 9.01 38.78
C ASP A 680 -0.85 7.58 38.22
N SER A 681 0.17 7.24 37.41
CA SER A 681 0.31 5.91 36.81
C SER A 681 1.00 4.90 37.73
N MET A 682 1.58 5.34 38.86
CA MET A 682 2.18 4.46 39.86
C MET A 682 1.19 4.10 40.99
N GLN A 683 0.18 4.93 41.21
CA GLN A 683 -0.87 4.72 42.22
C GLN A 683 -2.27 4.54 41.59
N HIS A 684 -2.33 4.31 40.27
CA HIS A 684 -3.53 4.03 39.46
C HIS A 684 -4.76 4.88 39.84
N LYS A 685 -4.60 6.21 39.91
CA LYS A 685 -5.66 7.11 40.40
C LYS A 685 -5.65 8.47 39.70
N PRO A 686 -6.81 9.15 39.59
CA PRO A 686 -6.85 10.55 39.20
C PRO A 686 -6.19 11.42 40.27
N ILE A 687 -5.40 12.41 39.85
CA ILE A 687 -4.86 13.47 40.71
C ILE A 687 -5.87 14.63 40.73
N PHE A 688 -6.25 15.12 39.55
CA PHE A 688 -7.36 16.07 39.40
C PHE A 688 -7.96 16.01 37.99
N SER A 689 -9.09 16.71 37.79
CA SER A 689 -9.71 16.90 36.47
C SER A 689 -10.33 18.30 36.41
N GLN A 690 -10.29 18.92 35.24
CA GLN A 690 -10.69 20.31 35.03
C GLN A 690 -11.57 20.43 33.78
N CYS A 691 -12.82 20.81 34.01
CA CYS A 691 -13.73 21.19 32.94
C CYS A 691 -13.27 22.52 32.31
N THR A 692 -13.43 22.63 31.00
CA THR A 692 -13.12 23.85 30.22
C THR A 692 -14.31 24.29 29.35
N LEU A 693 -15.45 23.60 29.46
CA LEU A 693 -16.71 24.04 28.86
C LEU A 693 -17.13 25.38 29.45
N ASN A 694 -17.64 26.24 28.58
CA ASN A 694 -18.41 27.41 28.95
C ASN A 694 -19.73 26.95 29.63
N PRO A 695 -20.14 27.52 30.77
CA PRO A 695 -21.40 27.15 31.45
C PRO A 695 -22.67 27.23 30.59
N ASN A 696 -22.63 27.97 29.48
CA ASN A 696 -23.74 28.04 28.52
C ASN A 696 -23.72 26.95 27.44
N ASP A 697 -22.60 26.25 27.22
CA ASP A 697 -22.42 25.24 26.17
C ASP A 697 -22.77 23.82 26.65
N LEU A 698 -23.82 23.68 27.48
CA LEU A 698 -24.30 22.41 28.05
C LEU A 698 -24.76 21.38 27.01
N SER A 699 -24.93 21.80 25.75
CA SER A 699 -25.34 20.96 24.62
C SER A 699 -24.18 20.51 23.72
N ALA A 700 -22.92 20.77 24.11
CA ALA A 700 -21.71 20.46 23.35
C ALA A 700 -21.72 19.06 22.74
N THR A 701 -21.90 19.00 21.42
CA THR A 701 -21.95 17.75 20.66
C THR A 701 -20.56 17.15 20.53
N GLY A 702 -20.32 16.03 21.19
CA GLY A 702 -19.14 15.17 20.98
C GLY A 702 -19.11 14.47 19.62
N GLU A 703 -19.57 15.11 18.54
CA GLU A 703 -19.33 14.63 17.18
C GLU A 703 -17.83 14.70 16.91
N ALA A 704 -17.19 13.52 16.83
CA ALA A 704 -15.79 13.44 16.46
C ALA A 704 -15.57 14.07 15.06
N ILE A 705 -14.37 14.64 14.85
CA ILE A 705 -13.95 15.25 13.57
C ILE A 705 -13.97 14.23 12.41
N GLN A 706 -14.10 12.93 12.71
CA GLN A 706 -14.36 11.84 11.77
C GLN A 706 -15.75 11.93 11.11
N ARG A 707 -15.95 12.87 10.17
CA ARG A 707 -17.04 12.80 9.17
C ARG A 707 -16.80 11.70 8.11
N LYS A 708 -16.53 10.48 8.55
CA LYS A 708 -16.67 9.25 7.75
C LYS A 708 -17.89 8.49 8.29
N LYS A 709 -19.11 8.96 7.98
CA LYS A 709 -20.33 8.20 8.28
C LYS A 709 -20.23 6.84 7.60
N SER A 710 -20.09 5.79 8.41
CA SER A 710 -19.73 4.45 7.94
C SER A 710 -20.88 3.77 7.21
N LEU A 711 -21.04 4.08 5.91
CA LEU A 711 -21.79 3.25 4.96
C LEU A 711 -21.31 1.79 5.02
N LYS A 712 -20.01 1.58 5.30
CA LYS A 712 -19.41 0.27 5.57
C LYS A 712 -20.13 -0.51 6.68
N LYS A 713 -20.70 0.10 7.74
CA LYS A 713 -21.44 -0.65 8.78
C LYS A 713 -22.76 -1.24 8.27
N SER A 714 -23.44 -0.57 7.34
CA SER A 714 -24.62 -1.12 6.63
C SER A 714 -24.20 -2.24 5.67
N LEU A 715 -23.14 -2.04 4.88
CA LEU A 715 -22.60 -3.10 4.02
C LEU A 715 -22.12 -4.31 4.82
N ARG A 716 -21.41 -4.15 5.94
CA ARG A 716 -20.92 -5.27 6.78
C ARG A 716 -22.07 -6.13 7.31
N ALA A 717 -23.17 -5.50 7.74
CA ALA A 717 -24.38 -6.19 8.17
C ALA A 717 -25.10 -6.91 7.01
N SER A 718 -25.03 -6.36 5.79
CA SER A 718 -25.56 -7.00 4.57
C SER A 718 -24.68 -8.16 4.10
N ILE A 719 -23.36 -8.00 4.08
CA ILE A 719 -22.38 -8.99 3.60
C ILE A 719 -22.27 -10.16 4.58
N ARG A 720 -22.22 -9.92 5.90
CA ARG A 720 -22.31 -11.02 6.90
C ARG A 720 -23.65 -11.76 6.83
N ARG A 721 -24.75 -11.12 6.38
CA ARG A 721 -26.05 -11.75 6.09
C ARG A 721 -26.14 -12.45 4.72
N LEU A 722 -25.20 -12.21 3.81
CA LEU A 722 -25.09 -12.90 2.53
C LEU A 722 -24.16 -14.12 2.65
N ARG A 723 -23.07 -14.00 3.39
CA ARG A 723 -22.11 -15.08 3.65
C ARG A 723 -22.62 -16.13 4.65
N LYS A 724 -23.46 -15.77 5.63
CA LYS A 724 -24.26 -16.77 6.36
C LYS A 724 -25.48 -17.17 5.51
N GLY A 725 -25.44 -18.38 4.96
CA GLY A 725 -26.48 -18.92 4.09
C GLY A 725 -27.89 -18.90 4.70
N ARG A 726 -28.92 -18.83 3.85
CA ARG A 726 -30.34 -18.71 4.25
C ARG A 726 -30.86 -19.95 5.00
N GLN A 727 -30.67 -19.99 6.31
CA GLN A 727 -31.57 -20.74 7.19
C GLN A 727 -32.97 -20.08 7.18
N LYS A 728 -34.03 -20.89 7.06
CA LYS A 728 -35.42 -20.42 7.16
C LYS A 728 -35.70 -20.06 8.63
N ALA A 729 -36.14 -18.83 8.88
CA ALA A 729 -36.74 -18.40 10.13
C ALA A 729 -38.10 -17.77 9.84
N ASP A 730 -39.09 -18.06 10.69
CA ASP A 730 -40.51 -17.73 10.44
C ASP A 730 -40.85 -16.24 10.64
N ASP A 731 -41.89 -15.78 9.95
CA ASP A 731 -42.37 -14.39 10.02
C ASP A 731 -43.32 -14.17 11.21
N LYS A 732 -42.96 -13.24 12.10
CA LYS A 732 -43.91 -12.56 13.00
C LYS A 732 -43.69 -11.04 13.05
N THR A 733 -44.16 -10.37 12.00
CA THR A 733 -44.97 -9.13 12.04
C THR A 733 -44.67 -8.10 13.15
N ARG A 734 -44.07 -6.96 12.78
CA ARG A 734 -44.32 -5.66 13.45
C ARG A 734 -44.41 -4.52 12.42
N ARG A 735 -45.41 -3.65 12.59
CA ARG A 735 -45.76 -2.60 11.64
C ARG A 735 -44.80 -1.41 11.70
N ALA A 736 -44.46 -0.84 10.54
CA ALA A 736 -43.92 0.52 10.43
C ALA A 736 -45.05 1.50 10.07
N PRO A 737 -45.02 2.76 10.55
CA PRO A 737 -45.90 3.83 10.09
C PRO A 737 -45.32 4.53 8.84
N GLU A 738 -46.21 4.98 7.94
CA GLU A 738 -45.87 5.76 6.74
C GLU A 738 -46.04 7.28 6.99
N GLY A 739 -45.40 8.11 6.15
CA GLY A 739 -45.75 9.52 5.94
C GLY A 739 -44.66 10.55 6.24
N GLY A 740 -44.32 11.38 5.25
CA GLY A 740 -43.44 12.55 5.40
C GLY A 740 -42.62 12.87 4.14
N ASP A 741 -43.00 13.90 3.39
CA ASP A 741 -42.39 14.29 2.11
C ASP A 741 -40.97 14.87 2.22
N VAL A 742 -40.20 14.73 1.13
CA VAL A 742 -38.86 15.33 0.98
C VAL A 742 -38.84 16.25 -0.26
N PRO A 743 -38.65 17.58 -0.11
CA PRO A 743 -38.54 18.50 -1.25
C PRO A 743 -37.26 18.30 -2.08
N PRO A 744 -37.25 18.71 -3.37
CA PRO A 744 -36.10 18.52 -4.26
C PRO A 744 -34.91 19.42 -3.91
N ALA A 745 -33.70 18.99 -4.27
CA ALA A 745 -32.46 19.66 -3.93
C ALA A 745 -32.11 20.81 -4.90
N GLU A 746 -31.84 22.00 -4.35
CA GLU A 746 -31.22 23.12 -5.09
C GLU A 746 -29.73 23.31 -4.77
N ARG A 747 -29.05 24.05 -5.64
CA ARG A 747 -27.58 24.21 -5.68
C ARG A 747 -27.02 24.84 -4.40
N ARG A 748 -26.03 24.19 -3.79
CA ARG A 748 -25.21 24.81 -2.74
C ARG A 748 -24.13 25.71 -3.35
N VAL A 749 -24.28 27.01 -3.15
CA VAL A 749 -23.15 27.97 -3.16
C VAL A 749 -22.28 27.70 -1.93
N GLU A 750 -20.98 27.94 -2.03
CA GLU A 750 -20.04 27.70 -0.93
C GLU A 750 -20.30 28.61 0.28
N ALA A 751 -20.85 28.03 1.34
CA ALA A 751 -21.02 28.69 2.63
C ALA A 751 -19.79 28.46 3.53
N ARG A 752 -19.31 29.54 4.17
CA ARG A 752 -18.15 29.52 5.08
C ARG A 752 -18.34 28.49 6.20
N SER A 753 -17.27 27.80 6.58
CA SER A 753 -17.27 26.75 7.60
C SER A 753 -17.52 27.29 9.01
N SER A 754 -18.79 27.30 9.46
CA SER A 754 -19.22 27.71 10.81
C SER A 754 -18.94 26.69 11.92
N SER A 755 -18.14 25.65 11.66
CA SER A 755 -17.85 24.56 12.59
C SER A 755 -16.66 24.81 13.54
N SER A 756 -16.11 26.02 13.56
CA SER A 756 -15.00 26.40 14.46
C SER A 756 -15.45 27.02 15.79
N GLU A 757 -16.68 27.55 15.85
CA GLU A 757 -17.18 28.23 17.05
C GLU A 757 -17.68 27.26 18.14
N THR A 758 -17.92 25.98 17.82
CA THR A 758 -18.53 24.98 18.73
C THR A 758 -17.52 24.19 19.59
N MET A 759 -16.21 24.46 19.48
CA MET A 759 -15.16 23.74 20.24
C MET A 759 -14.18 24.71 20.91
N VAL A 760 -14.69 25.73 21.59
CA VAL A 760 -13.93 26.73 22.37
C VAL A 760 -13.13 26.07 23.52
N SER A 761 -13.66 25.01 24.10
CA SER A 761 -13.11 24.26 25.23
C SER A 761 -11.99 23.28 24.88
N LEU A 762 -11.93 22.79 23.65
CA LEU A 762 -11.11 21.63 23.28
C LEU A 762 -9.63 21.81 23.64
N VAL A 763 -9.04 20.82 24.30
CA VAL A 763 -7.64 20.85 24.73
C VAL A 763 -6.75 20.40 23.57
N ARG A 764 -5.85 21.27 23.11
CA ARG A 764 -5.05 21.08 21.88
C ARG A 764 -3.61 20.67 22.13
N CYS A 765 -3.06 21.01 23.30
CA CYS A 765 -1.66 20.78 23.64
C CYS A 765 -1.51 20.58 25.15
N LEU A 766 -0.69 19.59 25.54
CA LEU A 766 -0.25 19.35 26.91
C LEU A 766 1.28 19.27 26.91
N TYR A 767 1.92 19.87 27.91
CA TYR A 767 3.38 19.90 28.01
C TYR A 767 3.80 19.89 29.49
N PHE A 768 4.67 18.96 29.88
CA PHE A 768 5.31 18.96 31.20
C PHE A 768 6.66 19.70 31.13
N ALA A 769 7.01 20.42 32.19
CA ALA A 769 8.33 21.06 32.31
C ALA A 769 8.77 21.17 33.77
N ASN A 770 10.09 21.17 34.01
CA ASN A 770 10.67 21.58 35.29
C ASN A 770 11.26 22.99 35.14
N SER A 771 10.57 24.03 35.62
CA SER A 771 10.92 25.43 35.31
C SER A 771 10.47 26.44 36.37
N PHE A 772 11.00 27.65 36.31
CA PHE A 772 10.72 28.75 37.24
C PHE A 772 9.32 29.34 37.05
N ILE A 773 8.38 29.02 37.94
CA ILE A 773 6.97 29.47 37.83
C ILE A 773 6.54 30.39 38.97
N ARG A 774 6.82 30.05 40.24
CA ARG A 774 6.43 30.87 41.39
C ARG A 774 7.45 31.99 41.62
N ASP A 775 8.72 31.62 41.82
CA ASP A 775 9.88 32.51 41.87
C ASP A 775 10.89 32.21 40.75
N GLY A 776 12.04 32.86 40.77
CA GLY A 776 13.16 32.68 39.82
C GLY A 776 14.39 32.00 40.44
N ASN A 777 14.26 31.40 41.61
CA ASN A 777 15.33 30.74 42.37
C ASN A 777 15.17 29.23 42.39
N THR A 778 13.92 28.73 42.40
CA THR A 778 13.61 27.30 42.46
C THR A 778 12.81 26.85 41.23
N PRO A 779 13.30 25.86 40.46
CA PRO A 779 12.51 25.26 39.39
C PRO A 779 11.46 24.32 40.00
N SER A 780 10.25 24.37 39.46
CA SER A 780 9.12 23.54 39.89
C SER A 780 8.66 22.63 38.75
N ALA A 781 8.33 21.38 39.07
CA ALA A 781 7.60 20.49 38.18
C ALA A 781 6.24 21.10 37.83
N SER A 782 5.82 20.97 36.57
CA SER A 782 4.67 21.73 36.06
C SER A 782 4.00 21.10 34.86
N LEU A 783 2.70 21.35 34.73
CA LEU A 783 1.88 21.02 33.57
C LEU A 783 1.35 22.30 32.92
N TRP A 784 1.48 22.39 31.60
CA TRP A 784 0.98 23.46 30.76
C TRP A 784 -0.11 22.91 29.83
N VAL A 785 -1.27 23.54 29.82
CA VAL A 785 -2.46 23.09 29.08
C VAL A 785 -2.93 24.18 28.13
N GLY A 786 -2.83 23.96 26.82
CA GLY A 786 -3.24 24.90 25.78
C GLY A 786 -4.60 24.54 25.17
N THR A 787 -5.55 25.47 25.16
CA THR A 787 -6.89 25.28 24.58
C THR A 787 -7.00 25.76 23.14
N ASN A 788 -8.09 25.32 22.48
CA ASN A 788 -8.51 25.78 21.16
C ASN A 788 -8.96 27.26 21.14
N SER A 789 -9.22 27.87 22.32
CA SER A 789 -9.58 29.28 22.51
C SER A 789 -8.42 30.18 22.93
N GLY A 790 -7.18 29.69 22.84
CA GLY A 790 -5.99 30.47 23.19
C GLY A 790 -5.84 30.73 24.69
N ILE A 791 -6.45 29.92 25.56
CA ILE A 791 -6.22 29.94 27.01
C ILE A 791 -5.10 28.94 27.32
N ILE A 792 -4.21 29.32 28.25
CA ILE A 792 -3.14 28.47 28.75
C ILE A 792 -3.28 28.38 30.26
N TYR A 793 -3.56 27.19 30.77
CA TYR A 793 -3.51 26.91 32.21
C TYR A 793 -2.13 26.38 32.58
N VAL A 794 -1.63 26.79 33.75
CA VAL A 794 -0.31 26.42 34.27
C VAL A 794 -0.49 25.91 35.69
N PHE A 795 -0.13 24.65 35.91
CA PHE A 795 -0.17 24.00 37.23
C PHE A 795 1.26 23.75 37.72
N THR A 796 1.50 24.00 38.99
CA THR A 796 2.70 23.48 39.68
C THR A 796 2.36 22.17 40.36
N LEU A 797 3.23 21.18 40.20
CA LEU A 797 3.07 19.84 40.74
C LEU A 797 4.04 19.65 41.91
N ASP A 798 3.53 19.22 43.06
CA ASP A 798 4.35 18.72 44.17
C ASP A 798 4.42 17.20 44.05
N ILE A 799 5.64 16.67 43.91
CA ILE A 799 5.90 15.29 43.50
C ILE A 799 6.76 14.64 44.58
N PRO A 800 6.21 13.72 45.40
CA PRO A 800 6.95 13.07 46.47
C PRO A 800 8.18 12.32 45.95
N VAL A 801 9.30 12.47 46.68
CA VAL A 801 10.63 12.06 46.21
C VAL A 801 11.11 10.79 46.93
N GLY A 802 11.78 9.89 46.19
CA GLY A 802 12.32 8.64 46.73
C GLY A 802 11.21 7.64 47.09
N GLU A 803 11.39 6.90 48.18
CA GLU A 803 10.41 5.92 48.69
C GLU A 803 9.01 6.53 48.91
N ASN A 804 8.96 7.82 49.28
CA ASN A 804 7.70 8.56 49.43
C ASN A 804 6.89 8.68 48.14
N ARG A 805 7.45 8.40 46.94
CA ARG A 805 6.69 8.39 45.69
C ARG A 805 5.62 7.29 45.64
N VAL A 806 5.84 6.18 46.35
CA VAL A 806 4.94 5.02 46.36
C VAL A 806 3.70 5.27 47.24
N MET A 807 3.87 5.97 48.36
CA MET A 807 2.79 6.23 49.34
C MET A 807 2.24 7.66 49.33
N GLY A 808 3.09 8.64 49.04
CA GLY A 808 2.71 10.06 49.01
C GLY A 808 1.92 10.39 47.75
N SER A 809 0.86 11.17 47.88
CA SER A 809 0.08 11.61 46.72
C SER A 809 0.74 12.81 46.06
N VAL A 810 0.81 12.81 44.73
CA VAL A 810 1.13 14.01 43.94
C VAL A 810 0.05 15.06 44.16
N LEU A 811 0.43 16.32 44.39
CA LEU A 811 -0.50 17.45 44.52
C LEU A 811 -0.34 18.40 43.32
N ALA A 812 -1.41 19.11 42.97
CA ALA A 812 -1.43 20.02 41.83
C ALA A 812 -2.18 21.32 42.16
N ASP A 813 -1.46 22.44 42.16
CA ASP A 813 -1.99 23.79 42.35
C ASP A 813 -2.08 24.50 41.00
N ILE A 814 -3.19 25.20 40.72
CA ILE A 814 -3.22 26.18 39.63
C ILE A 814 -2.32 27.37 39.98
N ALA A 815 -1.27 27.56 39.19
CA ALA A 815 -0.29 28.62 39.39
C ALA A 815 -0.65 29.87 38.59
N LYS A 816 -1.04 29.72 37.31
CA LYS A 816 -1.34 30.84 36.38
C LYS A 816 -2.37 30.44 35.33
N GLU A 817 -3.16 31.41 34.89
CA GLU A 817 -3.93 31.34 33.64
C GLU A 817 -3.46 32.48 32.71
N VAL A 818 -3.24 32.18 31.43
CA VAL A 818 -2.82 33.17 30.42
C VAL A 818 -3.70 33.08 29.19
N LYS A 819 -4.52 34.11 28.95
CA LYS A 819 -5.36 34.24 27.76
C LYS A 819 -4.65 35.01 26.64
N LEU A 820 -4.51 34.40 25.48
CA LEU A 820 -4.00 35.02 24.27
C LEU A 820 -5.03 35.99 23.68
N LYS A 821 -4.64 37.26 23.48
CA LYS A 821 -5.54 38.35 23.02
C LYS A 821 -6.17 38.15 21.63
N HIS A 822 -5.73 37.16 20.86
CA HIS A 822 -6.28 36.82 19.54
C HIS A 822 -7.14 35.54 19.56
N GLY A 823 -7.24 34.84 20.70
CA GLY A 823 -8.13 33.67 20.87
C GLY A 823 -7.81 32.43 20.03
N ALA A 824 -6.77 32.45 19.19
CA ALA A 824 -6.45 31.35 18.28
C ALA A 824 -5.92 30.11 19.04
N PRO A 825 -6.17 28.89 18.52
CA PRO A 825 -5.77 27.64 19.16
C PRO A 825 -4.27 27.56 19.46
N VAL A 826 -3.92 27.06 20.65
CA VAL A 826 -2.53 26.73 21.00
C VAL A 826 -2.16 25.39 20.35
N VAL A 827 -1.14 25.36 19.51
CA VAL A 827 -0.68 24.16 18.78
C VAL A 827 0.46 23.48 19.50
N SER A 828 1.39 24.25 20.07
CA SER A 828 2.57 23.73 20.78
C SER A 828 3.08 24.76 21.79
N MET A 829 3.75 24.28 22.84
CA MET A 829 4.43 25.07 23.85
C MET A 829 5.76 24.41 24.21
N ALA A 830 6.77 25.21 24.51
CA ALA A 830 8.02 24.74 25.12
C ALA A 830 8.58 25.83 26.05
N VAL A 831 9.28 25.45 27.12
CA VAL A 831 10.15 26.38 27.84
C VAL A 831 11.57 26.20 27.29
N VAL A 832 12.24 27.32 27.00
CA VAL A 832 13.65 27.37 26.64
C VAL A 832 14.47 28.07 27.73
N ASP A 833 15.74 27.72 27.85
CA ASP A 833 16.67 28.33 28.81
C ASP A 833 17.24 29.68 28.34
N GLY A 834 18.22 30.21 29.09
CA GLY A 834 18.88 31.48 28.77
C GLY A 834 19.68 31.48 27.47
N ASP A 835 20.07 30.31 26.98
CA ASP A 835 20.83 30.09 25.74
C ASP A 835 19.92 29.57 24.60
N SER A 836 18.59 29.72 24.76
CA SER A 836 17.55 29.26 23.83
C SER A 836 17.57 27.76 23.51
N ASN A 837 18.09 26.92 24.42
CA ASN A 837 17.86 25.48 24.36
C ASN A 837 16.48 25.15 24.94
N PRO A 838 15.63 24.34 24.26
CA PRO A 838 14.48 23.71 24.90
C PRO A 838 14.92 22.99 26.18
N ILE A 839 14.17 23.14 27.28
CA ILE A 839 14.44 22.40 28.51
C ILE A 839 14.26 20.90 28.20
N PRO A 840 15.32 20.07 28.34
CA PRO A 840 15.27 18.66 28.03
C PRO A 840 14.51 17.89 29.11
N ASP A 841 14.15 16.65 28.80
CA ASP A 841 13.34 15.87 29.71
C ASP A 841 14.14 15.47 30.97
N PRO A 842 13.56 15.50 32.18
CA PRO A 842 14.28 15.14 33.42
C PRO A 842 14.92 13.74 33.38
N ILE A 843 14.32 12.81 32.64
CA ILE A 843 14.86 11.47 32.42
C ILE A 843 16.11 11.48 31.49
N GLU A 844 16.17 12.37 30.50
CA GLU A 844 17.34 12.53 29.62
C GLU A 844 18.54 13.10 30.37
N ILE A 845 18.32 14.04 31.28
CA ILE A 845 19.36 14.58 32.17
C ILE A 845 19.89 13.47 33.09
N LYS A 846 18.99 12.67 33.69
CA LYS A 846 19.36 11.54 34.57
C LYS A 846 20.20 10.49 33.83
N HIS A 847 19.89 10.23 32.55
CA HIS A 847 20.63 9.29 31.70
C HIS A 847 21.75 9.97 30.88
N GLN A 848 22.15 11.20 31.22
CA GLN A 848 23.25 11.97 30.62
C GLN A 848 23.15 12.20 29.09
N ARG A 849 21.96 12.00 28.51
CA ARG A 849 21.68 12.28 27.09
C ARG A 849 21.52 13.77 26.80
N ALA A 850 21.10 14.54 27.81
CA ALA A 850 20.97 15.99 27.72
C ALA A 850 21.74 16.68 28.85
N LYS A 851 22.17 17.92 28.59
CA LYS A 851 22.81 18.78 29.61
C LYS A 851 21.72 19.41 30.49
N PRO A 852 21.98 19.67 31.79
CA PRO A 852 21.10 20.51 32.60
C PRO A 852 20.91 21.90 31.96
N PRO A 853 19.69 22.46 31.97
CA PRO A 853 19.41 23.76 31.35
C PRO A 853 20.08 24.90 32.11
N THR A 854 20.47 25.97 31.40
CA THR A 854 21.08 27.16 31.99
C THR A 854 20.14 27.79 33.04
N PRO A 855 20.58 28.06 34.29
CA PRO A 855 19.69 28.35 35.42
C PRO A 855 19.07 29.76 35.44
N THR A 856 19.25 30.57 34.39
CA THR A 856 18.69 31.93 34.29
C THR A 856 18.18 32.19 32.87
N GLY A 857 17.42 33.27 32.68
CA GLY A 857 16.98 33.71 31.34
C GLY A 857 15.85 32.89 30.69
N HIS A 858 15.24 31.96 31.43
CA HIS A 858 14.18 31.06 30.93
C HIS A 858 13.01 31.81 30.28
N GLN A 859 12.48 31.23 29.20
CA GLN A 859 11.43 31.82 28.38
C GLN A 859 10.40 30.76 27.94
N LEU A 860 9.11 31.04 28.13
CA LEU A 860 8.04 30.24 27.54
C LEU A 860 7.85 30.66 26.08
N ILE A 861 7.96 29.72 25.15
CA ILE A 861 7.57 29.87 23.75
C ILE A 861 6.18 29.24 23.57
N VAL A 862 5.23 30.05 23.11
CA VAL A 862 3.87 29.62 22.77
C VAL A 862 3.68 29.73 21.26
N CYS A 863 3.30 28.62 20.64
CA CYS A 863 2.99 28.53 19.23
C CYS A 863 1.49 28.28 19.03
N SER A 864 0.78 29.29 18.52
CA SER A 864 -0.65 29.19 18.16
C SER A 864 -0.83 29.08 16.65
N GLU A 865 -2.05 28.76 16.17
CA GLU A 865 -2.33 28.70 14.74
C GLU A 865 -2.02 30.01 13.99
N GLU A 866 -2.01 31.17 14.66
CA GLU A 866 -1.79 32.47 14.00
C GLU A 866 -0.47 33.18 14.37
N GLN A 867 0.06 32.93 15.56
CA GLN A 867 1.12 33.74 16.17
C GLN A 867 2.05 32.88 17.02
N PHE A 868 3.37 33.09 16.89
CA PHE A 868 4.35 32.61 17.87
C PHE A 868 4.69 33.75 18.82
N LYS A 869 4.86 33.44 20.12
CA LYS A 869 5.05 34.45 21.16
C LYS A 869 5.91 33.92 22.30
N ALA A 870 6.99 34.65 22.61
CA ALA A 870 7.85 34.39 23.77
C ALA A 870 7.40 35.22 24.97
N PHE A 871 7.55 34.65 26.17
CA PHE A 871 7.28 35.29 27.46
C PHE A 871 8.44 35.02 28.44
N SER A 872 8.80 35.99 29.29
CA SER A 872 9.85 35.81 30.31
C SER A 872 9.35 34.96 31.49
N MET A 873 10.12 33.95 31.92
CA MET A 873 9.85 33.25 33.18
C MET A 873 10.43 34.03 34.38
N PRO A 874 9.88 33.90 35.60
CA PRO A 874 8.57 33.32 35.92
C PRO A 874 7.39 34.25 35.55
N ASN A 875 7.64 35.54 35.31
CA ASN A 875 6.61 36.59 35.33
C ASN A 875 5.62 36.60 34.15
N LEU A 876 5.81 35.74 33.14
CA LEU A 876 5.04 35.67 31.89
C LEU A 876 4.78 37.05 31.22
N LYS A 877 5.78 37.94 31.25
CA LYS A 877 5.75 39.20 30.50
C LYS A 877 6.09 38.91 29.03
N PRO A 878 5.28 39.34 28.05
CA PRO A 878 5.59 39.13 26.63
C PRO A 878 6.92 39.81 26.22
N LEU A 879 7.77 39.08 25.49
CA LEU A 879 9.07 39.56 25.02
C LEU A 879 9.07 39.86 23.52
N ARG A 880 8.85 38.83 22.69
CA ARG A 880 8.86 38.89 21.23
C ARG A 880 7.68 38.10 20.66
N LYS A 881 7.26 38.44 19.44
CA LYS A 881 6.18 37.73 18.72
C LYS A 881 6.33 37.89 17.21
N VAL A 882 5.80 36.91 16.47
CA VAL A 882 5.55 36.98 15.03
C VAL A 882 4.08 36.63 14.77
N LYS A 883 3.48 37.23 13.73
CA LYS A 883 2.09 37.00 13.34
C LYS A 883 2.05 36.44 11.92
N LEU A 884 2.02 35.12 11.79
CA LEU A 884 2.13 34.44 10.50
C LEU A 884 0.91 34.78 9.63
N THR A 885 -0.30 34.55 10.14
CA THR A 885 -1.56 34.85 9.42
C THR A 885 -1.75 36.32 9.07
N ALA A 886 -1.05 37.25 9.75
CA ALA A 886 -1.10 38.68 9.45
C ALA A 886 0.09 39.17 8.58
N GLN A 887 0.97 38.26 8.15
CA GLN A 887 2.09 38.54 7.24
C GLN A 887 1.86 37.89 5.87
N ASP A 888 1.49 36.60 5.85
CA ASP A 888 1.34 35.80 4.62
C ASP A 888 0.04 34.97 4.58
N GLY A 889 -0.88 35.19 5.53
CA GLY A 889 -2.15 34.46 5.62
C GLY A 889 -2.04 33.02 6.13
N SER A 890 -0.82 32.50 6.32
CA SER A 890 -0.61 31.12 6.76
C SER A 890 -1.12 30.86 8.19
N LYS A 891 -1.58 29.63 8.42
CA LYS A 891 -1.95 29.10 9.75
C LYS A 891 -1.13 27.87 10.07
N VAL A 892 -0.66 27.76 11.30
CA VAL A 892 0.22 26.68 11.76
C VAL A 892 -0.58 25.40 12.02
N ARG A 893 -0.05 24.25 11.58
CA ARG A 893 -0.68 22.93 11.75
C ARG A 893 0.13 21.96 12.60
N LYS A 894 1.44 21.88 12.37
CA LYS A 894 2.39 21.08 13.17
C LYS A 894 3.58 21.96 13.56
N VAL A 895 4.16 21.72 14.74
CA VAL A 895 5.33 22.45 15.26
C VAL A 895 6.28 21.46 15.92
N ALA A 896 7.58 21.62 15.71
CA ALA A 896 8.63 20.94 16.44
C ALA A 896 9.77 21.91 16.79
N PHE A 897 10.55 21.55 17.80
CA PHE A 897 11.79 22.24 18.17
C PHE A 897 12.95 21.31 17.79
N VAL A 898 13.84 21.78 16.92
CA VAL A 898 14.86 20.95 16.26
C VAL A 898 16.25 21.52 16.50
N ASN A 899 17.21 20.66 16.87
CA ASN A 899 18.61 21.01 17.01
C ASN A 899 19.34 20.71 15.69
N PHE A 900 19.43 21.72 14.81
CA PHE A 900 20.17 21.57 13.56
C PHE A 900 21.67 21.57 13.83
N ARG A 901 22.42 20.76 13.07
CA ARG A 901 23.89 20.70 13.11
C ARG A 901 24.44 20.63 11.69
N ASN A 902 25.57 21.29 11.43
CA ASN A 902 26.24 21.18 10.15
C ASN A 902 26.92 19.80 10.00
N LYS A 903 27.35 19.45 8.78
CA LYS A 903 28.00 18.15 8.49
C LYS A 903 29.16 17.83 9.44
N SER A 904 30.03 18.81 9.71
CA SER A 904 31.15 18.72 10.67
C SER A 904 30.74 18.69 12.15
N GLY A 905 29.49 19.00 12.50
CA GLY A 905 28.95 18.96 13.86
C GLY A 905 29.50 20.01 14.83
N ASN A 906 30.31 20.96 14.35
CA ASN A 906 30.93 22.02 15.15
C ASN A 906 30.03 23.27 15.29
N ILE A 907 28.98 23.40 14.48
CA ILE A 907 27.96 24.44 14.60
C ILE A 907 26.61 23.77 14.84
N SER A 908 25.82 24.31 15.78
CA SER A 908 24.44 23.91 16.03
C SER A 908 23.55 25.10 16.40
N GLU A 909 22.35 25.20 15.83
CA GLU A 909 21.33 26.22 16.18
C GLU A 909 19.99 25.53 16.45
N ASN A 910 19.30 25.92 17.54
CA ASN A 910 17.95 25.44 17.85
C ASN A 910 16.91 26.31 17.14
N ALA A 911 16.04 25.70 16.35
CA ALA A 911 14.99 26.39 15.61
C ALA A 911 13.61 25.77 15.83
N ILE A 912 12.57 26.60 15.69
CA ILE A 912 11.19 26.18 15.60
C ILE A 912 10.90 25.85 14.14
N VAL A 913 10.52 24.61 13.87
CA VAL A 913 10.06 24.15 12.57
C VAL A 913 8.54 24.06 12.61
N CYS A 914 7.84 24.54 11.59
CA CYS A 914 6.39 24.35 11.50
C CYS A 914 5.90 24.05 10.09
N CYS A 915 4.90 23.18 9.99
CA CYS A 915 4.11 22.97 8.78
C CYS A 915 2.87 23.88 8.81
N THR A 916 2.58 24.57 7.70
CA THR A 916 1.43 25.47 7.55
C THR A 916 0.24 24.79 6.88
N ASN A 917 -0.95 25.40 6.95
CA ASN A 917 -2.12 24.96 6.20
C ASN A 917 -1.99 25.12 4.68
N LEU A 918 -0.93 25.78 4.20
CA LEU A 918 -0.62 25.95 2.78
C LEU A 918 0.23 24.79 2.25
N GLY A 919 0.78 23.96 3.15
CA GLY A 919 1.73 22.88 2.82
C GLY A 919 3.19 23.31 2.81
N GLU A 920 3.52 24.50 3.31
CA GLU A 920 4.90 24.95 3.50
C GLU A 920 5.50 24.45 4.82
N ILE A 921 6.79 24.11 4.83
CA ILE A 921 7.61 24.00 6.04
C ILE A 921 8.39 25.31 6.22
N ALA A 922 8.20 25.98 7.34
CA ALA A 922 8.90 27.22 7.70
C ALA A 922 9.78 27.05 8.95
N ILE A 923 10.96 27.66 8.93
CA ILE A 923 11.98 27.58 10.00
C ILE A 923 12.16 28.95 10.66
N PHE A 924 12.13 28.98 11.99
CA PHE A 924 12.24 30.20 12.80
C PHE A 924 13.27 30.04 13.93
N GLY A 925 14.36 30.82 13.92
CA GLY A 925 15.32 30.87 15.03
C GLY A 925 14.69 31.39 16.34
N ILE A 926 14.90 30.66 17.44
CA ILE A 926 14.19 30.85 18.73
C ILE A 926 14.43 32.25 19.32
N ASP A 927 15.67 32.75 19.29
CA ASP A 927 16.11 34.03 19.90
C ASP A 927 15.32 35.25 19.45
N HIS A 928 14.86 35.23 18.20
CA HIS A 928 14.27 36.40 17.56
C HIS A 928 12.84 36.20 17.03
N LEU A 929 12.35 34.94 16.97
CA LEU A 929 11.05 34.56 16.40
C LEU A 929 10.77 35.25 15.05
N LYS A 930 11.56 34.92 14.04
CA LYS A 930 11.36 35.37 12.65
C LYS A 930 11.49 34.18 11.70
N LYS A 931 10.72 34.18 10.61
CA LYS A 931 10.87 33.20 9.52
C LYS A 931 12.24 33.47 8.88
N ASP A 932 13.19 32.55 9.06
CA ASP A 932 14.51 32.63 8.44
C ASP A 932 14.47 31.99 7.03
N PHE A 933 13.85 30.81 6.92
CA PHE A 933 13.68 30.05 5.67
C PHE A 933 12.27 29.43 5.57
N SER A 934 11.85 29.08 4.35
CA SER A 934 10.56 28.44 4.03
C SER A 934 10.73 27.55 2.79
N TYR A 935 10.12 26.36 2.80
CA TYR A 935 10.14 25.40 1.68
C TYR A 935 8.70 24.93 1.38
N PRO A 936 8.25 24.90 0.11
CA PRO A 936 7.01 24.22 -0.25
C PRO A 936 7.24 22.71 -0.19
N LEU A 937 6.36 21.97 0.50
CA LEU A 937 6.37 20.50 0.54
C LEU A 937 5.10 19.91 -0.08
N LEU A 938 3.93 20.42 0.34
CA LEU A 938 2.62 19.90 -0.06
C LEU A 938 1.80 20.98 -0.77
N SER A 939 0.88 20.55 -1.64
CA SER A 939 -0.24 21.39 -2.04
C SER A 939 -1.19 21.60 -0.85
N GLN A 940 -1.74 22.81 -0.72
CA GLN A 940 -2.83 23.12 0.21
C GLN A 940 -4.04 22.16 0.08
N ALA A 941 -4.23 21.52 -1.07
CA ALA A 941 -5.26 20.50 -1.27
C ALA A 941 -4.97 19.17 -0.52
N ASN A 942 -3.71 18.82 -0.25
CA ASN A 942 -3.34 17.61 0.47
C ASN A 942 -3.45 17.77 2.00
N VAL A 943 -4.69 17.94 2.46
CA VAL A 943 -5.02 18.04 3.90
C VAL A 943 -4.60 16.78 4.66
N ALA A 944 -4.60 15.60 4.03
CA ALA A 944 -4.19 14.35 4.64
C ALA A 944 -2.69 14.33 4.99
N GLY A 945 -1.82 14.70 4.04
CA GLY A 945 -0.39 14.87 4.27
C GLY A 945 -0.10 15.92 5.35
N ILE A 946 -0.72 17.10 5.26
CA ILE A 946 -0.53 18.20 6.24
C ILE A 946 -0.92 17.77 7.67
N MET A 947 -2.00 16.98 7.83
CA MET A 947 -2.48 16.54 9.14
C MET A 947 -1.73 15.30 9.68
N SER A 948 -1.25 14.42 8.81
CA SER A 948 -0.44 13.23 9.20
C SER A 948 1.03 13.56 9.49
N LEU A 949 1.52 14.73 9.05
CA LEU A 949 2.94 15.09 9.15
C LEU A 949 3.49 15.01 10.59
N VAL A 950 4.62 14.32 10.76
CA VAL A 950 5.41 14.23 12.01
C VAL A 950 6.84 14.69 11.71
N PHE A 951 7.38 15.55 12.56
CA PHE A 951 8.79 15.94 12.53
C PHE A 951 9.60 15.10 13.52
N THR A 952 10.86 14.80 13.17
CA THR A 952 11.86 14.25 14.08
C THR A 952 12.57 15.36 14.87
N SER A 953 13.28 14.99 15.93
CA SER A 953 14.16 15.90 16.68
C SER A 953 15.41 16.38 15.90
N ARG A 954 15.68 15.77 14.74
CA ARG A 954 16.96 15.85 14.00
C ARG A 954 16.87 16.58 12.65
N GLY A 955 15.68 17.08 12.30
CA GLY A 955 15.43 17.82 11.06
C GLY A 955 15.00 16.96 9.87
N GLU A 956 14.65 15.69 10.10
CA GLU A 956 13.85 14.89 9.15
C GLU A 956 12.35 14.96 9.51
N GLY A 957 11.48 14.51 8.61
CA GLY A 957 10.06 14.29 8.90
C GLY A 957 9.38 13.35 7.91
N PHE A 958 8.17 12.93 8.27
CA PHE A 958 7.35 11.97 7.54
C PHE A 958 5.93 12.51 7.39
N TYR A 959 5.29 12.29 6.24
CA TYR A 959 3.85 12.53 6.03
C TYR A 959 3.24 11.44 5.17
N LEU A 960 1.95 11.19 5.29
CA LEU A 960 1.24 10.26 4.40
C LEU A 960 1.10 10.89 3.00
N LEU A 961 1.79 10.29 2.03
CA LEU A 961 1.67 10.62 0.61
C LEU A 961 0.34 10.06 0.07
N SER A 962 0.07 8.81 0.45
CA SER A 962 -1.14 8.05 0.17
C SER A 962 -1.66 7.43 1.48
N PRO A 963 -2.80 6.73 1.53
CA PRO A 963 -3.22 6.02 2.73
C PRO A 963 -2.19 4.97 3.20
N SER A 964 -1.48 4.36 2.24
CA SER A 964 -0.60 3.20 2.38
C SER A 964 0.90 3.53 2.46
N GLU A 965 1.30 4.75 2.12
CA GLU A 965 2.70 5.19 2.06
C GLU A 965 2.95 6.48 2.85
N PHE A 966 3.98 6.48 3.68
CA PHE A 966 4.67 7.71 4.07
C PHE A 966 5.68 8.12 3.00
N SER A 967 5.96 9.41 2.90
CA SER A 967 7.18 9.90 2.25
C SER A 967 8.03 10.66 3.27
N ARG A 968 9.35 10.42 3.23
CA ARG A 968 10.35 10.98 4.14
C ARG A 968 11.04 12.16 3.47
N PHE A 969 11.19 13.24 4.23
CA PHE A 969 11.95 14.42 3.82
C PHE A 969 12.97 14.81 4.88
N SER A 970 14.00 15.54 4.47
CA SER A 970 14.91 16.26 5.35
C SER A 970 14.85 17.76 5.10
N ILE A 971 15.07 18.53 6.17
CA ILE A 971 15.40 19.97 6.15
C ILE A 971 16.79 20.22 6.77
N SER A 972 17.60 19.17 6.95
CA SER A 972 18.91 19.16 7.62
C SER A 972 20.03 18.79 6.64
N THR A 973 21.09 19.61 6.58
CA THR A 973 22.28 19.33 5.73
C THR A 973 23.08 18.09 6.15
N ARG A 974 22.85 17.58 7.35
CA ARG A 974 23.61 16.48 7.97
C ARG A 974 22.85 15.15 7.98
N ASN A 975 21.53 15.20 8.11
CA ASN A 975 20.68 14.03 8.30
C ASN A 975 19.87 13.81 7.03
N ILE A 976 20.33 12.91 6.17
CA ILE A 976 19.69 12.54 4.91
C ILE A 976 19.69 11.00 4.88
N THR A 977 18.56 10.40 4.55
CA THR A 977 18.35 8.94 4.58
C THR A 977 17.74 8.52 3.24
N GLU A 978 18.60 8.25 2.26
CA GLU A 978 18.24 8.00 0.85
C GLU A 978 18.83 6.67 0.36
N PRO A 979 18.24 6.01 -0.66
CA PRO A 979 18.77 4.77 -1.19
C PRO A 979 20.12 4.99 -1.86
N GLN A 980 21.12 4.20 -1.45
CA GLN A 980 22.44 4.14 -2.07
C GLN A 980 22.73 2.68 -2.36
N CYS A 981 22.75 2.31 -3.64
CA CYS A 981 22.77 0.91 -4.06
C CYS A 981 23.26 0.75 -5.50
N VAL A 982 23.78 -0.44 -5.82
CA VAL A 982 24.27 -0.81 -7.16
C VAL A 982 23.73 -2.18 -7.58
N ILE A 983 23.36 -2.32 -8.86
CA ILE A 983 23.08 -3.61 -9.50
C ILE A 983 24.31 -4.01 -10.31
N ASN A 984 24.95 -5.12 -9.93
CA ASN A 984 26.06 -5.70 -10.69
C ASN A 984 25.55 -6.35 -11.99
N ILE A 985 25.24 -5.54 -13.00
CA ILE A 985 24.91 -5.99 -14.35
C ILE A 985 26.20 -6.56 -14.97
N SER A 986 26.30 -7.89 -15.03
CA SER A 986 27.40 -8.56 -15.74
C SER A 986 27.44 -8.17 -17.23
N SER A 987 28.54 -8.48 -17.94
CA SER A 987 28.85 -8.01 -19.32
C SER A 987 27.94 -8.58 -20.45
N ALA A 988 26.67 -8.82 -20.15
CA ALA A 988 25.61 -9.13 -21.11
C ALA A 988 25.31 -7.95 -22.07
N ARG A 989 25.68 -6.71 -21.71
CA ARG A 989 25.63 -5.56 -22.63
C ARG A 989 26.65 -5.73 -23.77
N ASP A 990 27.90 -6.04 -23.44
CA ASP A 990 29.01 -6.16 -24.40
C ASP A 990 28.92 -7.43 -25.27
N GLY A 991 28.35 -8.52 -24.74
CA GLY A 991 28.23 -9.82 -25.42
C GLY A 991 27.38 -9.82 -26.70
N SER A 992 26.82 -8.68 -27.10
CA SER A 992 25.93 -8.53 -28.26
C SER A 992 26.57 -7.90 -29.50
N MET A 993 27.61 -7.05 -29.36
CA MET A 993 28.07 -6.19 -30.47
C MET A 993 29.25 -6.72 -31.29
N GLU A 994 30.37 -7.16 -30.67
CA GLU A 994 31.60 -7.42 -31.44
C GLU A 994 31.77 -8.88 -31.89
N ASN A 995 31.53 -9.86 -31.00
CA ASN A 995 31.90 -11.27 -31.25
C ASN A 995 31.03 -12.01 -32.28
N ARG A 996 29.99 -11.40 -32.87
CA ARG A 996 29.14 -12.04 -33.89
C ARG A 996 29.55 -11.77 -35.34
N ILE A 997 30.53 -10.88 -35.58
CA ILE A 997 30.97 -10.51 -36.95
C ILE A 997 32.14 -11.39 -37.44
N ALA A 998 32.91 -12.02 -36.55
CA ALA A 998 34.08 -12.81 -36.91
C ALA A 998 33.77 -14.22 -37.47
N ASP A 999 32.84 -14.96 -36.87
CA ASP A 999 32.69 -16.40 -37.09
C ASP A 999 32.05 -16.82 -38.43
N VAL A 1000 31.56 -15.88 -39.22
CA VAL A 1000 30.98 -16.15 -40.57
C VAL A 1000 32.08 -16.30 -41.65
N HIS A 1001 33.35 -16.03 -41.33
CA HIS A 1001 34.41 -15.89 -42.34
C HIS A 1001 35.67 -16.74 -42.18
N HIS A 1002 35.65 -17.87 -41.46
CA HIS A 1002 36.71 -18.90 -41.61
C HIS A 1002 36.30 -20.38 -41.39
N GLN A 1003 35.51 -20.96 -42.29
CA GLN A 1003 35.51 -22.41 -42.53
C GLN A 1003 36.02 -22.71 -43.94
N GLY A 1004 37.29 -23.12 -44.08
CA GLY A 1004 37.89 -23.12 -45.42
C GLY A 1004 39.23 -23.80 -45.72
N LYS A 1005 39.87 -24.61 -44.84
CA LYS A 1005 40.81 -25.72 -45.25
C LYS A 1005 41.41 -26.57 -44.11
N THR A 1006 41.23 -27.88 -44.27
CA THR A 1006 42.12 -29.03 -43.98
C THR A 1006 43.41 -28.86 -43.16
N SER A 1007 43.64 -29.81 -42.24
CA SER A 1007 44.75 -29.88 -41.29
C SER A 1007 46.03 -30.58 -41.79
N ARG A 1008 47.17 -30.26 -41.15
CA ARG A 1008 48.18 -31.23 -40.64
C ARG A 1008 49.19 -30.55 -39.66
N PRO A 1009 49.80 -31.28 -38.71
CA PRO A 1009 50.62 -30.70 -37.63
C PRO A 1009 52.15 -30.84 -37.84
N THR A 1010 52.97 -29.98 -37.19
CA THR A 1010 54.11 -30.39 -36.31
C THR A 1010 54.90 -29.22 -35.70
N ALA A 1011 55.24 -29.38 -34.41
CA ALA A 1011 56.49 -29.04 -33.69
C ALA A 1011 57.14 -27.62 -33.73
N ASN A 1012 57.35 -27.11 -32.51
CA ASN A 1012 58.52 -26.38 -31.97
C ASN A 1012 58.98 -25.03 -32.57
N GLY A 1013 59.04 -24.01 -31.70
CA GLY A 1013 59.77 -22.75 -31.88
C GLY A 1013 59.77 -21.97 -30.55
N ASP A 1014 60.87 -21.32 -30.19
CA ASP A 1014 61.10 -20.74 -28.85
C ASP A 1014 61.55 -19.27 -28.94
N ALA A 1015 61.27 -18.50 -27.89
CA ALA A 1015 61.78 -17.17 -27.53
C ALA A 1015 61.66 -15.97 -28.53
N GLY A 1016 61.28 -14.81 -27.99
CA GLY A 1016 61.41 -13.49 -28.62
C GLY A 1016 60.42 -12.47 -28.06
N GLY A 1017 60.90 -11.31 -27.61
CA GLY A 1017 60.04 -10.22 -27.15
C GLY A 1017 60.73 -8.86 -27.26
N GLU A 1018 59.98 -7.87 -27.72
CA GLU A 1018 60.26 -6.42 -27.81
C GLU A 1018 58.88 -5.75 -27.65
N GLU A 1019 58.62 -5.03 -26.56
CA GLU A 1019 58.72 -3.55 -26.49
C GLU A 1019 57.70 -2.83 -27.41
N ASP A 1020 56.48 -2.66 -26.89
CA ASP A 1020 55.47 -1.77 -27.45
C ASP A 1020 55.98 -0.31 -27.51
N LYS A 1021 55.58 0.42 -28.56
CA LYS A 1021 55.85 1.85 -28.71
C LYS A 1021 54.54 2.62 -28.72
N GLU A 1022 54.36 3.46 -27.70
CA GLU A 1022 53.28 4.44 -27.67
C GLU A 1022 53.46 5.44 -28.84
N GLN A 1023 52.45 5.57 -29.70
CA GLN A 1023 52.32 6.74 -30.57
C GLN A 1023 51.72 7.90 -29.75
N THR A 1024 52.29 9.09 -29.91
CA THR A 1024 51.92 10.26 -29.12
C THR A 1024 50.76 11.04 -29.75
N VAL A 1025 49.95 11.67 -28.89
CA VAL A 1025 48.70 12.38 -29.25
C VAL A 1025 48.89 13.42 -30.37
N GLU A 1026 50.09 13.97 -30.54
CA GLU A 1026 50.40 15.00 -31.56
C GLU A 1026 50.32 14.48 -33.02
N GLU A 1027 50.40 13.16 -33.26
CA GLU A 1027 50.17 12.61 -34.61
C GLU A 1027 48.66 12.57 -34.97
N LEU A 1028 47.78 12.32 -33.99
CA LEU A 1028 46.32 12.30 -34.19
C LEU A 1028 45.71 13.69 -34.43
N VAL A 1029 46.33 14.76 -33.93
CA VAL A 1029 45.82 16.14 -34.11
C VAL A 1029 45.87 16.57 -35.58
N ASN A 1030 46.91 16.16 -36.32
CA ASN A 1030 47.07 16.55 -37.72
C ASN A 1030 46.05 15.89 -38.67
N GLU A 1031 45.48 14.75 -38.28
CA GLU A 1031 44.47 14.04 -39.09
C GLU A 1031 43.06 14.67 -38.97
N VAL A 1032 42.79 15.38 -37.86
CA VAL A 1032 41.51 16.08 -37.63
C VAL A 1032 41.40 17.37 -38.44
N ASP A 1033 42.47 18.16 -38.56
CA ASP A 1033 42.45 19.42 -39.32
C ASP A 1033 42.25 19.20 -40.83
N GLU A 1034 42.78 18.11 -41.38
CA GLU A 1034 42.54 17.66 -42.77
C GLU A 1034 41.06 17.27 -43.03
N LEU A 1035 40.30 16.90 -42.00
CA LEU A 1035 38.87 16.57 -42.09
C LEU A 1035 37.99 17.82 -41.92
N LEU A 1036 38.35 18.73 -41.01
CA LEU A 1036 37.63 20.00 -40.81
C LEU A 1036 37.69 20.91 -42.04
N ALA A 1037 38.79 20.85 -42.82
CA ALA A 1037 38.91 21.57 -44.09
C ALA A 1037 37.89 21.12 -45.18
N LYS A 1038 37.20 19.99 -44.99
CA LYS A 1038 36.29 19.39 -45.99
C LYS A 1038 34.80 19.58 -45.68
N SER A 1039 34.41 20.09 -44.50
CA SER A 1039 33.01 20.18 -44.05
C SER A 1039 32.29 21.49 -44.38
N GLY A 1040 33.02 22.59 -44.66
CA GLY A 1040 32.48 23.77 -45.36
C GLY A 1040 31.46 24.63 -44.60
N ILE A 1041 31.30 24.47 -43.29
CA ILE A 1041 30.39 25.28 -42.46
C ILE A 1041 31.20 26.24 -41.59
N ASN A 1042 30.92 27.54 -41.71
CA ASN A 1042 31.70 28.60 -41.08
C ASN A 1042 30.92 29.17 -39.86
N VAL A 1043 31.42 28.93 -38.64
CA VAL A 1043 30.77 29.37 -37.39
C VAL A 1043 31.69 30.36 -36.66
N SER A 1044 31.41 31.65 -36.81
CA SER A 1044 32.12 32.72 -36.10
C SER A 1044 31.47 32.94 -34.72
N ILE A 1045 32.15 32.52 -33.66
CA ILE A 1045 31.82 32.90 -32.27
C ILE A 1045 32.85 33.93 -31.82
N GLU A 1046 32.41 35.19 -31.72
CA GLU A 1046 32.99 36.15 -30.77
C GLU A 1046 32.09 36.12 -29.53
N GLY A 1047 32.68 35.89 -28.36
CA GLY A 1047 31.98 36.04 -27.08
C GLY A 1047 32.75 37.02 -26.21
N ASP A 1048 32.08 37.65 -25.24
CA ASP A 1048 32.78 38.13 -24.05
C ASP A 1048 31.86 38.41 -22.85
N THR A 1049 32.48 38.41 -21.66
CA THR A 1049 32.05 39.02 -20.38
C THR A 1049 30.81 38.53 -19.62
N GLU A 1050 30.98 38.48 -18.29
CA GLU A 1050 29.92 38.46 -17.28
C GLU A 1050 29.26 39.84 -17.13
N GLU A 1051 27.95 39.93 -16.88
CA GLU A 1051 27.42 40.90 -15.91
C GLU A 1051 26.02 40.53 -15.36
N ASN A 1052 25.64 41.14 -14.24
CA ASN A 1052 24.32 40.97 -13.61
C ASN A 1052 23.35 42.05 -14.13
N ILE A 1053 22.03 41.79 -14.16
CA ILE A 1053 21.00 42.83 -14.02
C ILE A 1053 19.68 42.27 -13.48
N ASP A 1054 18.94 43.12 -12.76
CA ASP A 1054 17.71 42.76 -12.02
C ASP A 1054 16.51 42.42 -12.92
N MET A 1055 15.66 41.49 -12.44
CA MET A 1055 14.35 41.21 -13.01
C MET A 1055 13.27 42.11 -12.38
N ALA A 1056 12.74 43.09 -13.12
CA ALA A 1056 11.63 43.93 -12.64
C ALA A 1056 10.74 44.55 -13.74
N ASN A 1057 9.43 44.26 -13.64
CA ASN A 1057 8.28 45.06 -14.09
C ASN A 1057 8.10 45.42 -15.58
N ILE A 1058 7.26 44.64 -16.28
CA ILE A 1058 6.30 45.09 -17.30
C ILE A 1058 4.95 44.44 -16.92
N THR A 1059 4.11 45.10 -16.11
CA THR A 1059 2.97 45.96 -16.49
C THR A 1059 1.89 45.31 -17.36
N ILE A 1060 0.65 45.38 -16.88
CA ILE A 1060 -0.58 44.96 -17.58
C ILE A 1060 -0.86 45.95 -18.71
N ASP A 1061 -0.90 45.49 -19.97
CA ASP A 1061 -1.81 46.01 -21.01
C ASP A 1061 -1.91 45.16 -22.31
N GLU A 1062 -1.41 43.90 -22.34
CA GLU A 1062 -1.54 43.00 -23.51
C GLU A 1062 -2.69 41.97 -23.40
N VAL A 1063 -3.79 42.35 -22.75
CA VAL A 1063 -5.03 41.54 -22.67
C VAL A 1063 -6.20 42.30 -23.29
N ARG A 1064 -6.15 42.50 -24.63
CA ARG A 1064 -7.27 42.92 -25.49
C ARG A 1064 -6.87 42.91 -26.97
N GLU A 1065 -7.24 41.84 -27.67
CA GLU A 1065 -7.95 41.84 -28.97
C GLU A 1065 -7.97 40.42 -29.55
N PHE A 1066 -9.02 39.65 -29.23
CA PHE A 1066 -9.55 38.57 -30.08
C PHE A 1066 -10.96 38.14 -29.62
N GLU A 1067 -11.83 39.12 -29.37
CA GLU A 1067 -13.27 38.90 -29.26
C GLU A 1067 -14.03 39.68 -30.34
N LYS A 1068 -14.97 38.99 -31.01
CA LYS A 1068 -16.08 39.53 -31.82
C LYS A 1068 -15.73 40.17 -33.17
N THR A 1069 -15.81 39.35 -34.23
CA THR A 1069 -16.65 39.71 -35.39
C THR A 1069 -17.35 38.47 -35.94
N GLU A 1070 -18.68 38.44 -35.79
CA GLU A 1070 -19.74 37.75 -36.58
C GLU A 1070 -19.63 36.22 -36.87
N ARG A 1071 -20.67 35.36 -36.77
CA ARG A 1071 -22.14 35.43 -36.94
C ARG A 1071 -22.66 35.45 -38.39
N HIS A 1072 -22.81 34.27 -39.00
CA HIS A 1072 -24.04 33.65 -39.55
C HIS A 1072 -23.63 32.26 -40.13
N GLU A 1073 -24.24 31.14 -39.72
CA GLU A 1073 -25.33 30.41 -40.41
C GLU A 1073 -24.96 29.98 -41.87
N ILE A 1074 -25.17 28.74 -42.34
CA ILE A 1074 -26.36 27.86 -42.23
C ILE A 1074 -26.01 26.34 -42.21
N ASP A 1075 -26.71 25.59 -41.34
CA ASP A 1075 -27.08 24.14 -41.36
C ASP A 1075 -26.05 22.99 -41.59
N GLY A 1076 -26.38 21.78 -41.10
CA GLY A 1076 -25.59 20.56 -41.24
C GLY A 1076 -25.67 19.55 -40.07
N GLY A 1077 -26.83 19.38 -39.42
CA GLY A 1077 -26.93 18.59 -38.18
C GLY A 1077 -26.93 17.05 -38.34
N TYR A 1078 -26.23 16.35 -37.43
CA TYR A 1078 -26.43 14.92 -37.14
C TYR A 1078 -26.49 14.68 -35.62
N MET A 1079 -27.38 13.78 -35.18
CA MET A 1079 -27.67 13.55 -33.75
C MET A 1079 -26.79 12.45 -33.14
N VAL A 1080 -26.38 12.64 -31.89
CA VAL A 1080 -25.86 11.57 -31.03
C VAL A 1080 -27.01 11.06 -30.15
N SER A 1081 -27.49 9.84 -30.42
CA SER A 1081 -28.61 9.22 -29.72
C SER A 1081 -28.16 8.44 -28.48
N SER A 1082 -28.52 8.93 -27.29
CA SER A 1082 -28.37 8.18 -26.02
C SER A 1082 -29.71 7.61 -25.56
N GLU A 1083 -29.97 6.32 -25.81
CA GLU A 1083 -31.21 5.68 -25.36
C GLU A 1083 -31.04 4.94 -24.01
N ARG A 1084 -31.90 5.28 -23.05
CA ARG A 1084 -32.20 4.48 -21.86
C ARG A 1084 -33.68 4.09 -21.92
N THR A 1085 -33.97 2.84 -22.22
CA THR A 1085 -35.35 2.38 -22.40
C THR A 1085 -35.89 1.73 -21.12
N THR A 1086 -36.59 2.52 -20.30
CA THR A 1086 -37.48 2.00 -19.25
C THR A 1086 -38.86 1.69 -19.83
N MET A 1087 -39.25 0.42 -19.88
CA MET A 1087 -40.61 0.05 -20.28
C MET A 1087 -41.63 0.32 -19.17
N GLN A 1088 -42.69 1.06 -19.49
CA GLN A 1088 -43.97 0.98 -18.78
C GLN A 1088 -45.01 0.38 -19.74
N MET A 1089 -45.75 -0.64 -19.29
CA MET A 1089 -46.95 -1.11 -19.98
C MET A 1089 -48.18 -0.38 -19.44
N GLN A 1090 -48.97 0.23 -20.33
CA GLN A 1090 -50.34 0.62 -20.05
C GLN A 1090 -51.35 -0.30 -20.75
N LYS A 1091 -52.56 -0.34 -20.22
CA LYS A 1091 -53.64 -1.24 -20.64
C LYS A 1091 -54.20 -0.89 -22.02
N THR A 1092 -54.52 -1.93 -22.78
CA THR A 1092 -55.64 -1.94 -23.74
C THR A 1092 -56.48 -3.20 -23.50
N THR A 1093 -57.79 -3.13 -23.80
CA THR A 1093 -58.78 -4.14 -23.37
C THR A 1093 -59.91 -4.29 -24.39
N HIS A 1094 -60.51 -5.49 -24.41
CA HIS A 1094 -61.66 -5.93 -25.21
C HIS A 1094 -61.37 -6.24 -26.71
N THR A 1095 -62.07 -7.16 -27.38
CA THR A 1095 -63.35 -7.85 -26.99
C THR A 1095 -63.42 -9.31 -27.49
N GLU A 1096 -64.47 -10.02 -27.04
CA GLU A 1096 -64.94 -11.37 -27.43
C GLU A 1096 -64.14 -12.57 -26.86
N SER A 1097 -64.71 -13.78 -26.69
CA SER A 1097 -66.07 -14.26 -27.03
C SER A 1097 -66.74 -15.07 -25.87
N ARG A 1098 -67.53 -16.12 -26.16
CA ARG A 1098 -68.15 -17.07 -25.22
C ARG A 1098 -68.31 -18.46 -25.85
N THR A 1099 -67.86 -19.50 -25.13
CA THR A 1099 -68.48 -20.84 -24.96
C THR A 1099 -67.64 -21.55 -23.87
N SER A 1100 -68.13 -21.92 -22.68
CA SER A 1100 -69.21 -22.84 -22.30
C SER A 1100 -68.91 -24.33 -22.51
N GLU A 1101 -68.41 -25.00 -21.46
CA GLU A 1101 -68.86 -26.35 -21.09
C GLU A 1101 -68.65 -26.60 -19.59
N HIS A 1102 -69.08 -27.76 -19.07
CA HIS A 1102 -69.39 -27.97 -17.65
C HIS A 1102 -69.03 -29.39 -17.16
N ASN A 1103 -69.38 -29.72 -15.91
CA ASN A 1103 -69.06 -30.93 -15.13
C ASN A 1103 -67.71 -30.88 -14.39
N GLY A 1104 -67.58 -31.37 -13.15
CA GLY A 1104 -68.60 -31.89 -12.22
C GLY A 1104 -68.01 -32.87 -11.18
N VAL A 1105 -68.76 -33.17 -10.11
CA VAL A 1105 -68.44 -34.10 -8.98
C VAL A 1105 -67.34 -33.50 -8.06
N GLU A 1106 -67.53 -33.16 -6.77
CA GLU A 1106 -68.08 -33.87 -5.57
C GLU A 1106 -67.09 -34.98 -5.10
N GLU A 1107 -66.88 -35.35 -3.83
CA GLU A 1107 -67.57 -35.23 -2.52
C GLU A 1107 -66.56 -34.72 -1.41
N LEU A 1108 -66.93 -34.17 -0.24
CA LEU A 1108 -67.31 -34.79 1.07
C LEU A 1108 -66.37 -35.94 1.53
N GLU A 1109 -66.07 -36.20 2.82
CA GLU A 1109 -66.28 -35.63 4.18
C GLU A 1109 -65.28 -36.38 5.13
N GLU A 1110 -64.88 -36.02 6.35
CA GLU A 1110 -64.87 -34.84 7.27
C GLU A 1110 -63.86 -35.22 8.42
N LEU A 1111 -63.79 -34.49 9.56
CA LEU A 1111 -63.24 -34.89 10.87
C LEU A 1111 -61.69 -34.93 11.03
N GLN A 1112 -61.07 -34.79 12.21
CA GLN A 1112 -61.33 -33.96 13.42
C GLN A 1112 -60.09 -33.99 14.35
N ILE A 1113 -59.93 -32.97 15.21
CA ILE A 1113 -59.42 -33.03 16.62
C ILE A 1113 -57.96 -33.47 16.94
N GLN A 1114 -57.25 -32.59 17.67
CA GLN A 1114 -56.10 -32.78 18.59
C GLN A 1114 -54.77 -33.36 18.03
N GLU A 1115 -53.60 -33.03 18.61
CA GLU A 1115 -53.29 -32.17 19.78
C GLU A 1115 -52.13 -31.20 19.49
#